data_AF-A0A8D3DEH4-F1
#
_entry.id   AF-A0A8D3DEH4-F1
#
_cell.length_a   1.000
_cell.length_b   1.000
_cell.length_c   1.000
_cell.angle_alpha   90.00
_cell.angle_beta   90.00
_cell.angle_gamma   90.00
#
_symmetry.space_group_name_H-M   'P 1'
#
loop_
_entity.id
_entity.type
_entity.pdbx_description
1 polymer ?
#
loop_
_entity_poly.entity_id
_entity_poly.type
_entity_poly.pdbx_seq_one_letter_code
_entity_poly.pdbx_strand_id
1 'polypeptide(L)'
;MQMSSVNDVKIYNLSHGKSLPEWLSDRKKRQLQKKDADIQRRIELIQDFEMPTVCHSIKVSRDGQFILAAGTYKPRIRCYDTYQLSLKFERCLDSDVVAFDILSDDYSKLVFLHCDRYVEFHSQHGHYYKTRIPKFGRDFSYHYPSCDLFFVGTSSEVFRLNLEQGRFLNSLQTDAVENNVCDINPVHHLFATGTSEGKVECWDPRVRNRVGMLDCALSSLTEGTEVQALPSVSALKFNGSLTMAVGTSTGQVLLYDLRSSRPLLVKDHFYNLPIKSLSFQDQLDLVVSSDAKIIKIWNKDNGKVFSSIQPQTNINDVCIYPHSGENNSSSMITSSDKALGPAPRWCSFLDNLTEELEESPESTVYDDYKFVTRKDLENLGLSHLVGSSLLRAYMHGYFMDIRLYHKVKSMANPFAYEEYRKDKIRQKIEESRTQRVQVKKLPKVNKDLALKLMEEGDDEAELASRKKKGKALPSLLGDDRFKVMFENPEYQVDEHSEEFRLLNPIVSKVGLKRKKKLRLLAQQTAASEQEEPEGRASSEEESSDDDKSWVEEVREQRKMLWQEGRDRRRQDRKEADRNTVLQPQFYQIKAGEEFRSFNDMARKQKLQKASLEDRLKLEENSGTSNVADTAVGSKQLTFTLKKSEQQRKQQQAEREHHEERKKLRRSAGHLSSGRGRGWGGGRGRGGGGGRGRGRGRY
;
A
#
# COMPACT_ATOMS: atom_id res chain seq x y z
N MET A 1 -3.68 18.86 -12.53
CA MET A 1 -2.82 17.86 -13.20
C MET A 1 -3.59 17.26 -14.37
N GLN A 2 -3.04 17.33 -15.57
CA GLN A 2 -3.61 16.71 -16.77
C GLN A 2 -2.72 15.55 -17.19
N MET A 3 -3.34 14.40 -17.45
CA MET A 3 -2.66 13.24 -18.01
C MET A 3 -2.82 13.26 -19.53
N SER A 4 -1.71 13.14 -20.24
CA SER A 4 -1.68 12.89 -21.69
C SER A 4 -0.95 11.58 -21.94
N SER A 5 -1.46 10.76 -22.85
CA SER A 5 -0.79 9.52 -23.27
C SER A 5 -0.40 9.65 -24.74
N VAL A 6 0.88 9.44 -25.02
CA VAL A 6 1.43 9.42 -26.39
C VAL A 6 2.37 8.24 -26.49
N ASN A 7 2.22 7.40 -27.52
CA ASN A 7 3.02 6.19 -27.74
C ASN A 7 3.07 5.25 -26.52
N ASP A 8 1.93 5.04 -25.85
CA ASP A 8 1.80 4.25 -24.61
C ASP A 8 2.64 4.76 -23.42
N VAL A 9 3.25 5.94 -23.54
CA VAL A 9 3.92 6.65 -22.45
C VAL A 9 2.96 7.67 -21.87
N LYS A 10 2.74 7.57 -20.55
CA LYS A 10 1.93 8.52 -19.77
C LYS A 10 2.79 9.72 -19.37
N ILE A 11 2.35 10.90 -19.78
CA ILE A 11 2.97 12.20 -19.53
C ILE A 11 2.04 12.96 -18.59
N TYR A 12 2.58 13.44 -17.48
CA TYR A 12 1.82 14.17 -16.48
C TYR A 12 2.16 15.65 -16.49
N ASN A 13 1.22 16.48 -16.91
CA ASN A 13 1.34 17.92 -16.79
C ASN A 13 0.80 18.37 -15.42
N LEU A 14 1.69 18.82 -14.54
CA LEU A 14 1.37 19.13 -13.16
C LEU A 14 0.78 20.53 -13.00
N SER A 15 1.28 21.50 -13.76
CA SER A 15 0.84 22.90 -13.67
C SER A 15 -0.37 23.23 -14.55
N HIS A 16 -0.94 22.24 -15.25
CA HIS A 16 -2.11 22.46 -16.10
C HIS A 16 -3.32 22.98 -15.30
N GLY A 17 -3.73 24.21 -15.59
CA GLY A 17 -4.89 24.88 -15.01
C GLY A 17 -4.92 26.37 -15.35
N LYS A 18 -6.09 27.00 -15.29
CA LYS A 18 -6.20 28.47 -15.44
C LYS A 18 -5.51 29.13 -14.25
N SER A 19 -4.49 29.96 -14.48
CA SER A 19 -3.89 30.73 -13.40
C SER A 19 -4.93 31.70 -12.82
N LEU A 20 -4.99 31.76 -11.50
CA LEU A 20 -5.82 32.76 -10.84
C LEU A 20 -5.10 34.10 -10.98
N PRO A 21 -5.78 35.15 -11.46
CA PRO A 21 -5.15 36.44 -11.62
C PRO A 21 -4.57 36.96 -10.29
N GLU A 22 -3.37 37.53 -10.34
CA GLU A 22 -2.63 37.99 -9.17
C GLU A 22 -3.38 39.07 -8.36
N TRP A 23 -4.17 39.92 -9.04
CA TRP A 23 -4.98 40.96 -8.41
C TRP A 23 -6.16 40.44 -7.58
N LEU A 24 -6.48 39.14 -7.67
CA LEU A 24 -7.57 38.57 -6.90
C LEU A 24 -7.18 38.43 -5.43
N SER A 25 -7.98 39.01 -4.52
CA SER A 25 -7.71 38.90 -3.09
C SER A 25 -7.76 37.44 -2.60
N ASP A 26 -6.92 37.11 -1.62
CA ASP A 26 -6.84 35.75 -1.06
C ASP A 26 -8.18 35.25 -0.53
N ARG A 27 -9.03 36.16 -0.02
CA ARG A 27 -10.40 35.83 0.40
C ARG A 27 -11.24 35.31 -0.76
N LYS A 28 -11.14 35.93 -1.94
CA LYS A 28 -11.84 35.48 -3.15
C LYS A 28 -11.22 34.21 -3.72
N LYS A 29 -9.89 34.07 -3.69
CA LYS A 29 -9.19 32.81 -4.06
C LYS A 29 -9.70 31.63 -3.21
N ARG A 30 -9.79 31.80 -1.88
CA ARG A 30 -10.36 30.80 -0.96
C ARG A 30 -11.84 30.52 -1.20
N GLN A 31 -12.63 31.51 -1.63
CA GLN A 31 -14.03 31.30 -2.00
C GLN A 31 -14.18 30.52 -3.31
N LEU A 32 -13.30 30.75 -4.28
CA LEU A 32 -13.26 29.99 -5.54
C LEU A 32 -12.79 28.56 -5.31
N GLN A 33 -11.77 28.33 -4.49
CA GLN A 33 -11.34 26.99 -4.06
C GLN A 33 -12.48 26.17 -3.43
N LYS A 34 -13.45 26.82 -2.76
CA LYS A 34 -14.62 26.15 -2.19
C LYS A 34 -15.74 25.87 -3.21
N LYS A 35 -15.73 26.57 -4.34
CA LYS A 35 -16.78 26.49 -5.38
C LYS A 35 -16.37 25.57 -6.52
N ASP A 36 -15.10 25.64 -6.93
CA ASP A 36 -14.58 24.99 -8.12
C ASP A 36 -13.72 23.79 -7.73
N ALA A 37 -14.18 22.60 -8.08
CA ALA A 37 -13.48 21.34 -7.78
C ALA A 37 -12.11 21.24 -8.50
N ASP A 38 -11.97 21.86 -9.67
CA ASP A 38 -10.72 21.86 -10.44
C ASP A 38 -9.60 22.63 -9.73
N ILE A 39 -9.94 23.74 -9.06
CA ILE A 39 -8.99 24.53 -8.27
C ILE A 39 -8.63 23.77 -6.99
N GLN A 40 -9.60 23.07 -6.39
CA GLN A 40 -9.36 22.24 -5.21
C GLN A 40 -8.46 21.03 -5.51
N ARG A 41 -8.57 20.46 -6.71
CA ARG A 41 -7.73 19.35 -7.20
C ARG A 41 -6.40 19.83 -7.82
N ARG A 42 -6.13 21.14 -7.83
CA ARG A 42 -4.85 21.68 -8.32
C ARG A 42 -3.74 21.32 -7.35
N ILE A 43 -2.68 20.73 -7.87
CA ILE A 43 -1.46 20.43 -7.12
C ILE A 43 -0.44 21.50 -7.50
N GLU A 44 0.11 22.18 -6.51
CA GLU A 44 1.24 23.09 -6.65
C GLU A 44 2.41 22.44 -5.91
N LEU A 45 3.48 22.08 -6.65
CA LEU A 45 4.67 21.47 -6.06
C LEU A 45 5.54 22.50 -5.37
N ILE A 46 5.91 23.53 -6.13
CA ILE A 46 6.68 24.66 -5.63
C ILE A 46 5.71 25.83 -5.48
N GLN A 47 5.71 26.42 -4.29
CA GLN A 47 4.90 27.59 -3.99
C GLN A 47 5.34 28.77 -4.87
N ASP A 48 4.37 29.49 -5.43
CA ASP A 48 4.57 30.69 -6.27
C ASP A 48 5.51 30.44 -7.47
N PHE A 49 5.46 29.23 -8.01
CA PHE A 49 6.14 28.85 -9.26
C PHE A 49 5.37 29.36 -10.49
N GLU A 50 5.12 30.67 -10.51
CA GLU A 50 4.52 31.41 -11.63
C GLU A 50 5.36 32.66 -11.91
N MET A 51 5.33 33.16 -13.15
CA MET A 51 5.90 34.45 -13.55
C MET A 51 4.75 35.27 -14.14
N PRO A 52 4.61 36.57 -13.81
CA PRO A 52 3.41 37.33 -14.13
C PRO A 52 3.08 37.44 -15.62
N THR A 53 4.07 37.32 -16.51
CA THR A 53 3.88 37.42 -17.96
C THR A 53 4.51 36.27 -18.71
N VAL A 54 5.84 36.28 -18.82
CA VAL A 54 6.62 35.35 -19.63
C VAL A 54 7.90 35.02 -18.88
N CYS A 55 8.26 33.74 -18.90
CA CYS A 55 9.58 33.27 -18.52
C CYS A 55 10.43 33.10 -19.78
N HIS A 56 11.65 33.66 -19.77
CA HIS A 56 12.56 33.59 -20.91
C HIS A 56 13.42 32.32 -20.86
N SER A 57 14.12 32.12 -19.75
CA SER A 57 15.03 31.00 -19.53
C SER A 57 14.90 30.43 -18.12
N ILE A 58 15.15 29.12 -18.01
CA ILE A 58 15.08 28.37 -16.75
C ILE A 58 16.33 27.50 -16.66
N LYS A 59 17.02 27.53 -15.52
CA LYS A 59 18.15 26.64 -15.24
C LYS A 59 18.08 26.05 -13.85
N VAL A 60 18.48 24.80 -13.75
CA VAL A 60 18.66 24.10 -12.48
C VAL A 60 20.14 24.14 -12.10
N SER A 61 20.43 24.32 -10.81
CA SER A 61 21.78 24.25 -10.28
C SER A 61 22.34 22.82 -10.43
N ARG A 62 23.67 22.68 -10.45
CA ARG A 62 24.31 21.37 -10.66
C ARG A 62 24.01 20.41 -9.51
N ASP A 63 23.87 20.93 -8.30
CA ASP A 63 23.46 20.18 -7.12
C ASP A 63 21.96 19.81 -7.12
N GLY A 64 21.18 20.34 -8.07
CA GLY A 64 19.74 20.11 -8.18
C GLY A 64 18.88 20.80 -7.11
N GLN A 65 19.47 21.59 -6.21
CA GLN A 65 18.75 22.22 -5.09
C GLN A 65 18.05 23.53 -5.47
N PHE A 66 18.57 24.24 -6.48
CA PHE A 66 18.06 25.56 -6.84
C PHE A 66 17.56 25.58 -8.27
N ILE A 67 16.39 26.17 -8.46
CA ILE A 67 15.82 26.42 -9.80
C ILE A 67 15.75 27.94 -9.96
N LEU A 68 16.39 28.45 -11.02
CA LEU A 68 16.38 29.86 -11.35
C LEU A 68 15.53 30.08 -12.60
N ALA A 69 14.66 31.08 -12.54
CA ALA A 69 13.81 31.48 -13.66
C ALA A 69 13.91 32.99 -13.89
N ALA A 70 14.14 33.38 -15.15
CA ALA A 70 14.18 34.77 -15.58
C ALA A 70 12.85 35.19 -16.22
N GLY A 71 12.33 36.34 -15.83
CA GLY A 71 11.06 36.90 -16.31
C GLY A 71 11.21 38.30 -16.89
N THR A 72 10.24 38.69 -17.73
CA THR A 72 10.29 39.94 -18.53
C THR A 72 9.58 41.13 -17.85
N TYR A 73 8.46 40.92 -17.15
CA TYR A 73 7.69 42.03 -16.59
C TYR A 73 8.26 42.55 -15.26
N LYS A 74 8.85 43.74 -15.34
CA LYS A 74 9.92 44.22 -14.44
C LYS A 74 11.01 43.14 -14.42
N PRO A 75 12.05 43.27 -15.25
CA PRO A 75 13.03 42.22 -15.49
C PRO A 75 13.46 41.65 -14.14
N ARG A 76 13.23 40.36 -13.92
CA ARG A 76 13.43 39.79 -12.59
C ARG A 76 13.86 38.36 -12.65
N ILE A 77 14.53 37.95 -11.59
CA ILE A 77 14.94 36.59 -11.36
C ILE A 77 14.34 36.06 -10.08
N ARG A 78 13.76 34.87 -10.20
CA ARG A 78 13.24 34.09 -9.08
C ARG A 78 14.14 32.90 -8.87
N CYS A 79 14.63 32.74 -7.64
CA CYS A 79 15.37 31.57 -7.20
C CYS A 79 14.45 30.75 -6.30
N TYR A 80 14.16 29.53 -6.71
CA TYR A 80 13.36 28.58 -5.97
C TYR A 80 14.27 27.56 -5.30
N ASP A 81 13.99 27.29 -4.03
CA ASP A 81 14.65 26.23 -3.26
C ASP A 81 13.78 24.97 -3.34
N THR A 82 14.32 23.91 -3.93
CA THR A 82 13.56 22.67 -4.14
C THR A 82 13.34 21.90 -2.84
N TYR A 83 14.19 22.08 -1.82
CA TYR A 83 14.02 21.40 -0.54
C TYR A 83 12.94 22.04 0.31
N GLN A 84 12.83 23.37 0.26
CA GLN A 84 11.79 24.14 0.96
C GLN A 84 10.52 24.35 0.12
N LEU A 85 10.50 23.89 -1.14
CA LEU A 85 9.38 24.01 -2.07
C LEU A 85 8.83 25.44 -2.20
N SER A 86 9.70 26.44 -2.11
CA SER A 86 9.28 27.84 -2.05
C SER A 86 10.29 28.78 -2.70
N LEU A 87 9.83 30.00 -2.97
CA LEU A 87 10.68 31.07 -3.48
C LEU A 87 11.67 31.51 -2.40
N LYS A 88 12.97 31.38 -2.68
CA LYS A 88 14.04 31.81 -1.79
C LYS A 88 14.26 33.32 -1.84
N PHE A 89 14.36 33.86 -3.05
CA PHE A 89 14.42 35.30 -3.27
C PHE A 89 13.97 35.68 -4.67
N GLU A 90 13.58 36.94 -4.81
CA GLU A 90 13.33 37.60 -6.09
C GLU A 90 14.27 38.81 -6.21
N ARG A 91 14.95 38.96 -7.35
CA ARG A 91 15.77 40.14 -7.66
C ARG A 91 15.24 40.80 -8.91
N CYS A 92 15.05 42.11 -8.88
CA CYS A 92 14.79 42.89 -10.08
C CYS A 92 16.13 43.28 -10.73
N LEU A 93 16.14 43.32 -12.06
CA LEU A 93 17.24 43.67 -12.92
C LEU A 93 16.87 44.92 -13.72
N ASP A 94 17.87 45.64 -14.22
CA ASP A 94 17.66 46.88 -14.98
C ASP A 94 17.10 46.61 -16.38
N SER A 95 17.52 45.52 -17.00
CA SER A 95 17.18 45.16 -18.38
C SER A 95 16.89 43.67 -18.52
N ASP A 96 16.20 43.29 -19.58
CA ASP A 96 15.85 41.90 -19.86
C ASP A 96 17.11 41.03 -20.05
N VAL A 97 17.00 39.78 -19.59
CA VAL A 97 18.04 38.77 -19.67
C VAL A 97 17.83 37.93 -20.93
N VAL A 98 18.87 37.82 -21.75
CA VAL A 98 18.90 36.94 -22.93
C VAL A 98 19.28 35.53 -22.50
N ALA A 99 20.43 35.41 -21.86
CA ALA A 99 20.93 34.15 -21.33
C ALA A 99 21.51 34.38 -19.95
N PHE A 100 21.49 33.36 -19.10
CA PHE A 100 22.18 33.38 -17.82
C PHE A 100 22.75 32.03 -17.51
N ASP A 101 23.76 31.98 -16.65
CA ASP A 101 24.35 30.72 -16.21
C ASP A 101 24.77 30.76 -14.75
N ILE A 102 24.83 29.57 -14.14
CA ILE A 102 25.21 29.37 -12.75
C ILE A 102 26.68 28.92 -12.75
N LEU A 103 27.57 29.75 -12.18
CA LEU A 103 29.01 29.47 -12.19
C LEU A 103 29.43 28.48 -11.10
N SER A 104 28.73 28.52 -9.97
CA SER A 104 28.94 27.61 -8.85
C SER A 104 28.03 26.39 -8.99
N ASP A 105 28.28 25.34 -8.20
CA ASP A 105 27.35 24.21 -8.14
C ASP A 105 26.00 24.61 -7.47
N ASP A 106 26.08 25.58 -6.56
CA ASP A 106 24.99 26.36 -5.94
C ASP A 106 24.52 27.59 -6.75
N TYR A 107 23.48 28.30 -6.26
CA TYR A 107 23.08 29.65 -6.74
C TYR A 107 24.04 30.79 -6.35
N SER A 108 25.19 30.49 -5.73
CA SER A 108 26.02 31.49 -5.05
C SER A 108 26.61 32.56 -5.97
N LYS A 109 26.93 32.18 -7.21
CA LYS A 109 27.53 33.01 -8.25
C LYS A 109 26.75 32.83 -9.55
N LEU A 110 26.22 33.92 -10.06
CA LEU A 110 25.37 33.95 -11.25
C LEU A 110 25.91 34.98 -12.24
N VAL A 111 25.74 34.70 -13.53
CA VAL A 111 26.08 35.62 -14.63
C VAL A 111 24.87 35.84 -15.50
N PHE A 112 24.56 37.09 -15.77
CA PHE A 112 23.46 37.51 -16.64
C PHE A 112 24.02 38.21 -17.86
N LEU A 113 23.59 37.78 -19.04
CA LEU A 113 23.79 38.50 -20.29
C LEU A 113 22.51 39.27 -20.60
N HIS A 114 22.60 40.60 -20.58
CA HIS A 114 21.47 41.47 -20.86
C HIS A 114 21.36 41.84 -22.34
N CYS A 115 20.15 42.21 -22.75
CA CYS A 115 19.88 42.78 -24.08
C CYS A 115 20.75 44.02 -24.38
N ASP A 116 21.11 44.81 -23.36
CA ASP A 116 21.85 46.07 -23.50
C ASP A 116 23.37 45.92 -23.64
N ARG A 117 23.87 44.72 -23.99
CA ARG A 117 25.31 44.35 -24.07
C ARG A 117 26.04 44.38 -22.73
N TYR A 118 25.31 44.53 -21.64
CA TYR A 118 25.89 44.43 -20.31
C TYR A 118 25.87 42.98 -19.83
N VAL A 119 26.90 42.63 -19.09
CA VAL A 119 27.00 41.39 -18.35
C VAL A 119 27.02 41.74 -16.87
N GLU A 120 26.06 41.21 -16.13
CA GLU A 120 25.94 41.42 -14.69
C GLU A 120 26.37 40.15 -13.94
N PHE A 121 27.26 40.33 -12.97
CA PHE A 121 27.72 39.31 -12.05
C PHE A 121 26.99 39.48 -10.74
N HIS A 122 26.35 38.41 -10.29
CA HIS A 122 25.62 38.38 -9.03
C HIS A 122 26.29 37.39 -8.07
N SER A 123 26.38 37.79 -6.81
CA SER A 123 26.78 36.93 -5.69
C SER A 123 25.58 36.62 -4.78
N GLN A 124 25.80 35.85 -3.72
CA GLN A 124 24.78 35.63 -2.68
C GLN A 124 24.27 36.94 -2.07
N HIS A 125 25.13 37.94 -1.90
CA HIS A 125 24.79 39.23 -1.29
C HIS A 125 24.01 40.16 -2.23
N GLY A 126 23.96 39.87 -3.54
CA GLY A 126 23.27 40.71 -4.53
C GLY A 126 24.10 40.95 -5.78
N HIS A 127 23.88 42.11 -6.40
CA HIS A 127 24.65 42.58 -7.55
C HIS A 127 26.11 42.82 -7.14
N TYR A 128 27.05 42.19 -7.85
CA TYR A 128 28.49 42.30 -7.58
C TYR A 128 29.16 43.28 -8.54
N TYR A 129 29.02 43.05 -9.86
CA TYR A 129 29.71 43.86 -10.86
C TYR A 129 28.99 43.84 -12.20
N LYS A 130 29.13 44.92 -12.98
CA LYS A 130 28.53 45.08 -14.30
C LYS A 130 29.62 45.45 -15.31
N THR A 131 29.75 44.65 -16.36
CA THR A 131 30.71 44.87 -17.46
C THR A 131 29.98 45.04 -18.77
N ARG A 132 30.60 45.70 -19.75
CA ARG A 132 30.01 45.89 -21.07
C ARG A 132 30.81 45.15 -22.13
N ILE A 133 30.10 44.45 -23.01
CA ILE A 133 30.68 43.80 -24.19
C ILE A 133 30.56 44.74 -25.40
N PRO A 134 31.52 44.73 -26.34
CA PRO A 134 31.49 45.62 -27.51
C PRO A 134 30.24 45.45 -28.39
N LYS A 135 29.79 44.22 -28.60
CA LYS A 135 28.66 43.84 -29.48
C LYS A 135 27.55 43.16 -28.70
N PHE A 136 26.38 43.02 -29.33
CA PHE A 136 25.24 42.30 -28.77
C PHE A 136 25.53 40.82 -28.67
N GLY A 137 25.41 40.28 -27.45
CA GLY A 137 25.51 38.86 -27.19
C GLY A 137 24.17 38.17 -27.38
N ARG A 138 24.18 36.96 -27.95
CA ARG A 138 23.04 36.06 -28.07
C ARG A 138 23.11 34.93 -27.05
N ASP A 139 24.32 34.40 -26.82
CA ASP A 139 24.54 33.28 -25.92
C ASP A 139 25.96 33.35 -25.33
N PHE A 140 26.19 32.61 -24.24
CA PHE A 140 27.52 32.48 -23.65
C PHE A 140 27.69 31.16 -22.90
N SER A 141 28.94 30.71 -22.80
CA SER A 141 29.29 29.49 -22.09
C SER A 141 30.51 29.70 -21.19
N TYR A 142 30.50 29.03 -20.02
CA TYR A 142 31.55 29.13 -19.02
C TYR A 142 32.50 27.94 -19.06
N HIS A 143 33.80 28.22 -19.26
CA HIS A 143 34.84 27.23 -19.22
C HIS A 143 35.41 27.10 -17.80
N TYR A 144 35.00 26.02 -17.11
CA TYR A 144 35.36 25.78 -15.71
C TYR A 144 36.88 25.70 -15.44
N PRO A 145 37.72 25.02 -16.26
CA PRO A 145 39.14 24.87 -15.94
C PRO A 145 40.00 26.14 -16.05
N SER A 146 39.67 27.06 -16.97
CA SER A 146 40.44 28.32 -17.13
C SER A 146 39.72 29.55 -16.60
N CYS A 147 38.51 29.36 -16.06
CA CYS A 147 37.64 30.44 -15.60
C CYS A 147 37.34 31.50 -16.68
N ASP A 148 37.28 31.08 -17.95
CA ASP A 148 36.97 31.95 -19.08
C ASP A 148 35.48 31.89 -19.44
N LEU A 149 34.85 33.05 -19.62
CA LEU A 149 33.54 33.18 -20.25
C LEU A 149 33.70 33.48 -21.73
N PHE A 150 33.02 32.71 -22.57
CA PHE A 150 32.96 32.90 -24.00
C PHE A 150 31.61 33.49 -24.38
N PHE A 151 31.61 34.69 -24.94
CA PHE A 151 30.40 35.38 -25.40
C PHE A 151 30.30 35.33 -26.92
N VAL A 152 29.13 34.91 -27.38
CA VAL A 152 28.75 34.77 -28.78
C VAL A 152 27.63 35.74 -29.10
N GLY A 153 27.59 36.28 -30.32
CA GLY A 153 26.52 37.19 -30.71
C GLY A 153 26.57 37.68 -32.14
N THR A 154 26.14 38.92 -32.36
CA THR A 154 26.04 39.57 -33.69
C THR A 154 27.41 39.99 -34.24
N SER A 155 28.43 39.17 -34.06
CA SER A 155 29.79 39.38 -34.53
C SER A 155 30.47 38.08 -34.92
N SER A 156 31.42 38.21 -35.84
CA SER A 156 32.43 37.20 -36.20
C SER A 156 33.39 36.91 -35.05
N GLU A 157 33.56 37.85 -34.12
CA GLU A 157 34.40 37.67 -32.95
C GLU A 157 33.64 37.03 -31.78
N VAL A 158 34.29 36.06 -31.12
CA VAL A 158 33.87 35.51 -29.84
C VAL A 158 34.68 36.18 -28.74
N PHE A 159 34.01 36.91 -27.84
CA PHE A 159 34.69 37.63 -26.77
C PHE A 159 34.99 36.70 -25.60
N ARG A 160 36.21 36.80 -25.07
CA ARG A 160 36.67 36.00 -23.93
C ARG A 160 36.90 36.90 -22.73
N LEU A 161 36.20 36.64 -21.63
CA LEU A 161 36.41 37.33 -20.36
C LEU A 161 36.94 36.34 -19.34
N ASN A 162 38.17 36.53 -18.88
CA ASN A 162 38.73 35.70 -17.83
C ASN A 162 38.30 36.25 -16.46
N LEU A 163 37.62 35.42 -15.66
CA LEU A 163 37.10 35.81 -14.35
C LEU A 163 38.15 35.82 -13.24
N GLU A 164 39.24 35.07 -13.39
CA GLU A 164 40.36 35.07 -12.44
C GLU A 164 41.20 36.35 -12.58
N GLN A 165 41.51 36.74 -13.81
CA GLN A 165 42.30 37.93 -14.13
C GLN A 165 41.44 39.20 -14.20
N GLY A 166 40.13 39.07 -14.38
CA GLY A 166 39.20 40.20 -14.52
C GLY A 166 39.40 41.02 -15.80
N ARG A 167 39.99 40.43 -16.86
CA ARG A 167 40.28 41.12 -18.13
C ARG A 167 39.70 40.39 -19.32
N PHE A 168 39.36 41.16 -20.36
CA PHE A 168 39.11 40.59 -21.68
C PHE A 168 40.41 40.08 -22.27
N LEU A 169 40.39 38.83 -22.73
CA LEU A 169 41.44 38.24 -23.54
C LEU A 169 41.17 38.54 -25.01
N ASN A 170 42.16 38.24 -25.87
CA ASN A 170 41.98 38.34 -27.31
C ASN A 170 40.77 37.51 -27.76
N SER A 171 39.91 38.11 -28.57
CA SER A 171 38.74 37.46 -29.17
C SER A 171 39.18 36.33 -30.12
N LEU A 172 38.33 35.31 -30.26
CA LEU A 172 38.49 34.29 -31.30
C LEU A 172 37.80 34.78 -32.57
N GLN A 173 38.54 34.81 -33.68
CA GLN A 173 37.99 35.24 -34.97
C GLN A 173 37.37 34.03 -35.68
N THR A 174 36.06 34.02 -35.84
CA THR A 174 35.33 33.00 -36.63
C THR A 174 35.17 33.45 -38.07
N ASP A 175 35.00 32.51 -39.01
CA ASP A 175 34.85 32.89 -40.43
C ASP A 175 33.45 33.47 -40.72
N ALA A 176 32.47 33.18 -39.86
CA ALA A 176 31.08 33.59 -40.04
C ALA A 176 30.83 35.05 -39.64
N VAL A 177 29.77 35.65 -40.19
CA VAL A 177 29.34 37.03 -39.86
C VAL A 177 28.73 37.11 -38.46
N GLU A 178 27.95 36.10 -38.09
CA GLU A 178 27.20 36.05 -36.83
C GLU A 178 27.18 34.64 -36.24
N ASN A 179 27.32 34.59 -34.92
CA ASN A 179 27.26 33.38 -34.12
C ASN A 179 26.03 33.44 -33.21
N ASN A 180 25.25 32.35 -33.17
CA ASN A 180 23.97 32.31 -32.45
C ASN A 180 24.07 31.62 -31.10
N VAL A 181 24.75 30.48 -31.06
CA VAL A 181 24.78 29.59 -29.89
C VAL A 181 26.19 29.12 -29.63
N CYS A 182 26.49 28.84 -28.36
CA CYS A 182 27.71 28.16 -27.98
C CYS A 182 27.48 27.10 -26.90
N ASP A 183 28.33 26.07 -26.92
CA ASP A 183 28.40 25.12 -25.81
C ASP A 183 29.86 24.68 -25.64
N ILE A 184 30.17 24.17 -24.45
CA ILE A 184 31.48 23.60 -24.14
C ILE A 184 31.28 22.15 -23.77
N ASN A 185 32.09 21.26 -24.34
CA ASN A 185 32.08 19.86 -23.96
C ASN A 185 32.57 19.72 -22.50
N PRO A 186 31.81 19.09 -21.59
CA PRO A 186 32.21 18.93 -20.20
C PRO A 186 33.47 18.08 -19.99
N VAL A 187 33.80 17.15 -20.90
CA VAL A 187 34.92 16.20 -20.74
C VAL A 187 36.22 16.72 -21.35
N HIS A 188 36.18 17.11 -22.63
CA HIS A 188 37.37 17.54 -23.37
C HIS A 188 37.54 19.06 -23.38
N HIS A 189 36.51 19.80 -22.99
CA HIS A 189 36.48 21.26 -22.99
C HIS A 189 36.66 21.91 -24.36
N LEU A 190 36.29 21.18 -25.41
CA LEU A 190 36.16 21.75 -26.75
C LEU A 190 35.02 22.76 -26.74
N PHE A 191 35.29 23.97 -27.21
CA PHE A 191 34.32 25.03 -27.38
C PHE A 191 33.74 24.94 -28.79
N ALA A 192 32.42 24.94 -28.93
CA ALA A 192 31.77 24.98 -30.24
C ALA A 192 30.83 26.16 -30.37
N THR A 193 30.81 26.76 -31.56
CA THR A 193 29.95 27.88 -31.90
C THR A 193 29.11 27.56 -33.13
N GLY A 194 27.80 27.77 -33.01
CA GLY A 194 26.85 27.66 -34.11
C GLY A 194 26.74 28.99 -34.85
N THR A 195 27.00 28.97 -36.16
CA THR A 195 26.95 30.15 -37.02
C THR A 195 25.58 30.31 -37.68
N SER A 196 25.25 31.54 -38.10
CA SER A 196 24.05 31.80 -38.90
C SER A 196 24.11 31.17 -40.31
N GLU A 197 25.30 30.84 -40.81
CA GLU A 197 25.49 30.19 -42.12
C GLU A 197 25.22 28.68 -42.10
N GLY A 198 24.84 28.11 -40.95
CA GLY A 198 24.62 26.68 -40.82
C GLY A 198 25.89 25.86 -40.64
N LYS A 199 27.00 26.51 -40.26
CA LYS A 199 28.26 25.85 -39.89
C LYS A 199 28.44 25.80 -38.38
N VAL A 200 29.10 24.77 -37.89
CA VAL A 200 29.58 24.68 -36.50
C VAL A 200 31.09 24.76 -36.52
N GLU A 201 31.63 25.75 -35.81
CA GLU A 201 33.09 25.87 -35.63
C GLU A 201 33.48 25.35 -34.25
N CYS A 202 34.49 24.49 -34.23
CA CYS A 202 35.05 23.93 -33.01
C CYS A 202 36.43 24.50 -32.73
N TRP A 203 36.63 24.97 -31.51
CA TRP A 203 37.80 25.67 -31.02
C TRP A 203 38.33 24.99 -29.76
N ASP A 204 39.65 24.80 -29.69
CA ASP A 204 40.30 24.37 -28.46
C ASP A 204 40.84 25.61 -27.70
N PRO A 205 40.39 25.86 -26.45
CA PRO A 205 40.88 26.97 -25.63
C PRO A 205 42.41 26.99 -25.45
N ARG A 206 43.07 25.83 -25.54
CA ARG A 206 44.52 25.68 -25.36
C ARG A 206 45.31 26.15 -26.57
N VAL A 207 44.88 25.72 -27.76
CA VAL A 207 45.55 26.02 -29.04
C VAL A 207 45.17 27.42 -29.54
N ARG A 208 44.01 27.95 -29.12
CA ARG A 208 43.49 29.28 -29.49
C ARG A 208 43.27 29.46 -31.00
N ASN A 209 43.33 28.37 -31.75
CA ASN A 209 43.00 28.30 -33.16
C ASN A 209 41.79 27.40 -33.34
N ARG A 210 41.10 27.58 -34.46
CA ARG A 210 40.03 26.69 -34.88
C ARG A 210 40.59 25.31 -35.17
N VAL A 211 39.96 24.28 -34.59
CA VAL A 211 40.36 22.88 -34.76
C VAL A 211 39.57 22.22 -35.88
N GLY A 212 38.29 22.56 -36.01
CA GLY A 212 37.43 21.96 -37.04
C GLY A 212 36.26 22.87 -37.42
N MET A 213 35.79 22.68 -38.65
CA MET A 213 34.55 23.27 -39.16
C MET A 213 33.67 22.11 -39.64
N LEU A 214 32.41 22.14 -39.25
CA LEU A 214 31.41 21.19 -39.67
C LEU A 214 30.30 21.94 -40.40
N ASP A 215 29.97 21.50 -41.60
CA ASP A 215 28.89 22.06 -42.41
C ASP A 215 27.60 21.29 -42.15
N CYS A 216 26.70 21.88 -41.36
CA CYS A 216 25.40 21.30 -41.07
C CYS A 216 24.38 21.61 -42.16
N ALA A 217 24.57 22.69 -42.92
CA ALA A 217 23.58 23.17 -43.86
C ALA A 217 23.36 22.18 -45.02
N LEU A 218 24.43 21.55 -45.51
CA LEU A 218 24.31 20.55 -46.57
C LEU A 218 23.64 19.25 -46.08
N SER A 219 23.79 18.94 -44.80
CA SER A 219 23.32 17.69 -44.20
C SER A 219 21.85 17.74 -43.75
N SER A 220 21.28 18.94 -43.61
CA SER A 220 19.86 19.17 -43.30
C SER A 220 18.94 19.09 -44.52
N LEU A 221 19.49 19.24 -45.74
CA LEU A 221 18.70 19.05 -46.97
C LEU A 221 18.45 17.56 -47.19
N THR A 222 17.33 17.06 -46.70
CA THR A 222 16.78 15.76 -47.13
C THR A 222 16.13 15.94 -48.49
N GLU A 223 16.16 14.93 -49.36
CA GLU A 223 15.52 14.95 -50.68
C GLU A 223 14.02 15.28 -50.54
N GLY A 224 13.63 16.51 -50.89
CA GLY A 224 12.22 16.95 -50.88
C GLY A 224 11.92 18.26 -50.14
N THR A 225 12.89 18.89 -49.45
CA THR A 225 12.65 20.17 -48.77
C THR A 225 12.96 21.37 -49.67
N GLU A 226 11.96 22.19 -49.98
CA GLU A 226 12.16 23.45 -50.71
C GLU A 226 12.97 24.43 -49.85
N VAL A 227 14.17 24.78 -50.30
CA VAL A 227 15.09 25.69 -49.59
C VAL A 227 14.60 27.12 -49.75
N GLN A 228 13.82 27.64 -48.78
CA GLN A 228 13.48 29.06 -48.74
C GLN A 228 14.58 29.93 -48.12
N ALA A 229 15.42 29.35 -47.24
CA ALA A 229 16.56 30.02 -46.61
C ALA A 229 17.62 29.00 -46.19
N LEU A 230 18.88 29.45 -46.06
CA LEU A 230 19.97 28.63 -45.50
C LEU A 230 19.64 28.30 -44.03
N PRO A 231 19.67 27.02 -43.62
CA PRO A 231 19.36 26.62 -42.25
C PRO A 231 20.45 27.07 -41.29
N SER A 232 20.16 28.11 -40.50
CA SER A 232 21.05 28.60 -39.44
C SER A 232 21.06 27.66 -38.24
N VAL A 233 22.18 27.59 -37.51
CA VAL A 233 22.26 26.83 -36.25
C VAL A 233 21.61 27.64 -35.14
N SER A 234 20.61 27.05 -34.47
CA SER A 234 19.81 27.70 -33.41
C SER A 234 19.96 27.07 -32.03
N ALA A 235 20.47 25.84 -31.94
CA ALA A 235 20.76 25.16 -30.67
C ALA A 235 21.97 24.25 -30.84
N LEU A 236 22.78 24.09 -29.81
CA LEU A 236 23.95 23.21 -29.81
C LEU A 236 24.11 22.62 -28.42
N LYS A 237 24.31 21.29 -28.33
CA LYS A 237 24.57 20.63 -27.06
C LYS A 237 25.54 19.46 -27.22
N PHE A 238 26.48 19.34 -26.29
CA PHE A 238 27.34 18.16 -26.17
C PHE A 238 26.74 17.10 -25.23
N ASN A 239 26.94 15.83 -25.58
CA ASN A 239 26.72 14.70 -24.70
C ASN A 239 28.02 13.88 -24.62
N GLY A 240 28.54 13.77 -23.40
CA GLY A 240 29.75 13.01 -23.10
C GLY A 240 30.95 13.51 -23.92
N SER A 241 31.78 12.57 -24.35
CA SER A 241 33.03 12.87 -25.04
C SER A 241 32.87 13.12 -26.54
N LEU A 242 31.99 12.38 -27.22
CA LEU A 242 32.01 12.27 -28.68
C LEU A 242 30.77 12.83 -29.38
N THR A 243 29.63 12.82 -28.71
CA THR A 243 28.37 13.11 -29.39
C THR A 243 27.95 14.56 -29.23
N MET A 244 27.48 15.15 -30.33
CA MET A 244 27.06 16.53 -30.43
C MET A 244 25.71 16.60 -31.13
N ALA A 245 24.73 17.28 -30.56
CA ALA A 245 23.49 17.60 -31.24
C ALA A 245 23.50 19.06 -31.71
N VAL A 246 23.05 19.26 -32.93
CA VAL A 246 22.92 20.57 -33.58
C VAL A 246 21.47 20.74 -34.00
N GLY A 247 20.84 21.82 -33.55
CA GLY A 247 19.50 22.21 -33.94
C GLY A 247 19.56 23.32 -34.98
N THR A 248 18.74 23.19 -36.00
CA THR A 248 18.63 24.19 -37.08
C THR A 248 17.37 25.03 -36.93
N SER A 249 17.37 26.21 -37.53
CA SER A 249 16.21 27.11 -37.57
C SER A 249 15.04 26.57 -38.40
N THR A 250 15.29 25.59 -39.27
CA THR A 250 14.25 24.90 -40.05
C THR A 250 13.55 23.80 -39.26
N GLY A 251 13.92 23.53 -38.00
CA GLY A 251 13.26 22.54 -37.16
C GLY A 251 13.87 21.14 -37.23
N GLN A 252 15.08 21.01 -37.78
CA GLN A 252 15.78 19.73 -37.86
C GLN A 252 16.91 19.64 -36.84
N VAL A 253 16.95 18.49 -36.15
CA VAL A 253 18.00 18.12 -35.21
C VAL A 253 18.95 17.15 -35.91
N LEU A 254 20.22 17.52 -35.94
CA LEU A 254 21.31 16.74 -36.50
C LEU A 254 22.16 16.20 -35.36
N LEU A 255 22.32 14.89 -35.28
CA LEU A 255 23.22 14.26 -34.32
C LEU A 255 24.53 13.89 -35.00
N TYR A 256 25.64 14.38 -34.46
CA TYR A 256 26.99 14.15 -34.95
C TYR A 256 27.82 13.38 -33.91
N ASP A 257 28.74 12.57 -34.43
CA ASP A 257 29.96 12.18 -33.70
C ASP A 257 31.07 13.16 -34.12
N LEU A 258 31.80 13.73 -33.16
CA LEU A 258 32.91 14.65 -33.36
C LEU A 258 33.99 14.12 -34.32
N ARG A 259 34.07 12.80 -34.51
CA ARG A 259 35.01 12.14 -35.42
C ARG A 259 34.57 12.16 -36.88
N SER A 260 33.28 12.35 -37.15
CA SER A 260 32.69 12.24 -38.48
C SER A 260 32.05 13.54 -38.93
N SER A 261 32.29 13.94 -40.18
CA SER A 261 31.64 15.11 -40.79
C SER A 261 30.20 14.85 -41.24
N ARG A 262 29.77 13.59 -41.30
CA ARG A 262 28.40 13.19 -41.64
C ARG A 262 27.57 13.03 -40.37
N PRO A 263 26.28 13.44 -40.38
CA PRO A 263 25.41 13.20 -39.25
C PRO A 263 25.15 11.70 -39.11
N LEU A 264 25.08 11.23 -37.86
CA LEU A 264 24.61 9.89 -37.52
C LEU A 264 23.11 9.78 -37.74
N LEU A 265 22.37 10.84 -37.38
CA LEU A 265 20.92 10.86 -37.43
C LEU A 265 20.42 12.27 -37.72
N VAL A 266 19.44 12.36 -38.62
CA VAL A 266 18.69 13.59 -38.90
C VAL A 266 17.25 13.37 -38.44
N LYS A 267 16.74 14.26 -37.60
CA LYS A 267 15.36 14.22 -37.08
C LYS A 267 14.65 15.53 -37.34
N ASP A 268 13.51 15.46 -37.99
CA ASP A 268 12.70 16.63 -38.29
C ASP A 268 11.51 16.76 -37.32
N HIS A 269 11.24 17.99 -36.92
CA HIS A 269 10.06 18.35 -36.16
C HIS A 269 8.82 18.59 -37.01
N PHE A 270 8.98 18.81 -38.32
CA PHE A 270 7.94 19.05 -39.34
C PHE A 270 7.16 20.37 -39.23
N TYR A 271 7.35 21.16 -38.17
CA TYR A 271 6.67 22.45 -38.02
C TYR A 271 7.40 23.62 -38.70
N ASN A 272 8.59 23.41 -39.24
CA ASN A 272 9.45 24.45 -39.82
C ASN A 272 9.68 25.64 -38.86
N LEU A 273 9.72 25.35 -37.55
CA LEU A 273 10.02 26.31 -36.50
C LEU A 273 11.43 26.04 -35.97
N PRO A 274 12.15 27.08 -35.51
CA PRO A 274 13.49 26.90 -35.00
C PRO A 274 13.49 26.07 -33.72
N ILE A 275 14.46 25.16 -33.63
CA ILE A 275 14.74 24.43 -32.40
C ILE A 275 15.33 25.41 -31.39
N LYS A 276 14.68 25.55 -30.24
CA LYS A 276 15.07 26.50 -29.20
C LYS A 276 16.05 25.90 -28.20
N SER A 277 15.83 24.66 -27.78
CA SER A 277 16.67 23.98 -26.79
C SER A 277 16.87 22.52 -27.15
N LEU A 278 18.05 22.02 -26.78
CA LEU A 278 18.46 20.64 -26.92
C LEU A 278 19.10 20.20 -25.60
N SER A 279 18.65 19.06 -25.09
CA SER A 279 19.21 18.46 -23.89
C SER A 279 19.26 16.95 -24.04
N PHE A 280 20.22 16.35 -23.34
CA PHE A 280 20.43 14.90 -23.33
C PHE A 280 20.12 14.36 -21.96
N GLN A 281 19.50 13.18 -21.94
CA GLN A 281 19.31 12.39 -20.74
C GLN A 281 20.22 11.18 -20.80
N ASP A 282 21.31 11.22 -20.03
CA ASP A 282 22.39 10.23 -20.11
C ASP A 282 21.97 8.84 -19.62
N GLN A 283 20.97 8.74 -18.72
CA GLN A 283 20.55 7.46 -18.14
C GLN A 283 19.85 6.53 -19.15
N LEU A 284 19.18 7.10 -20.14
CA LEU A 284 18.35 6.37 -21.10
C LEU A 284 18.76 6.60 -22.56
N ASP A 285 19.88 7.30 -22.79
CA ASP A 285 20.34 7.72 -24.12
C ASP A 285 19.23 8.42 -24.94
N LEU A 286 18.44 9.25 -24.26
CA LEU A 286 17.35 10.01 -24.86
C LEU A 286 17.82 11.44 -25.18
N VAL A 287 17.32 11.94 -26.31
CA VAL A 287 17.50 13.33 -26.73
C VAL A 287 16.16 14.03 -26.59
N VAL A 288 16.16 15.16 -25.89
CA VAL A 288 15.01 16.04 -25.76
C VAL A 288 15.26 17.25 -26.66
N SER A 289 14.41 17.38 -27.68
CA SER A 289 14.43 18.51 -28.61
C SER A 289 13.15 19.30 -28.50
N SER A 290 13.28 20.63 -28.43
CA SER A 290 12.13 21.52 -28.28
C SER A 290 12.06 22.55 -29.40
N ASP A 291 10.87 22.69 -29.98
CA ASP A 291 10.50 23.86 -30.77
C ASP A 291 9.69 24.83 -29.92
N ALA A 292 9.22 25.91 -30.54
CA ALA A 292 8.26 26.81 -29.91
C ALA A 292 6.92 26.16 -29.54
N LYS A 293 6.54 25.02 -30.16
CA LYS A 293 5.21 24.38 -29.95
C LYS A 293 5.24 22.98 -29.38
N ILE A 294 6.29 22.20 -29.63
CA ILE A 294 6.35 20.79 -29.26
C ILE A 294 7.70 20.45 -28.64
N ILE A 295 7.70 19.55 -27.68
CA ILE A 295 8.88 18.90 -27.15
C ILE A 295 8.83 17.45 -27.60
N LYS A 296 9.86 16.98 -28.30
CA LYS A 296 10.00 15.57 -28.69
C LYS A 296 11.11 14.95 -27.88
N ILE A 297 10.85 13.77 -27.33
CA ILE A 297 11.84 12.93 -26.66
C ILE A 297 12.04 11.72 -27.55
N TRP A 298 13.29 11.44 -27.95
CA TRP A 298 13.58 10.37 -28.89
C TRP A 298 14.92 9.69 -28.58
N ASN A 299 15.04 8.42 -28.96
CA ASN A 299 16.24 7.61 -28.70
C ASN A 299 17.39 8.02 -29.62
N LYS A 300 18.57 8.26 -29.04
CA LYS A 300 19.80 8.64 -29.74
C LYS A 300 20.17 7.71 -30.89
N ASP A 301 20.18 6.40 -30.65
CA ASP A 301 20.67 5.41 -31.61
C ASP A 301 19.63 5.07 -32.69
N ASN A 302 18.37 4.88 -32.27
CA ASN A 302 17.31 4.41 -33.14
C ASN A 302 16.55 5.55 -33.84
N GLY A 303 16.61 6.75 -33.28
CA GLY A 303 15.82 7.89 -33.72
C GLY A 303 14.30 7.73 -33.57
N LYS A 304 13.81 6.66 -32.93
CA LYS A 304 12.39 6.47 -32.67
C LYS A 304 11.94 7.46 -31.60
N VAL A 305 10.82 8.12 -31.85
CA VAL A 305 10.21 9.05 -30.89
C VAL A 305 9.65 8.24 -29.74
N PHE A 306 10.12 8.54 -28.53
CA PHE A 306 9.67 7.95 -27.29
C PHE A 306 8.34 8.58 -26.88
N SER A 307 8.36 9.89 -26.64
CA SER A 307 7.17 10.67 -26.28
C SER A 307 7.19 12.04 -26.96
N SER A 308 6.02 12.67 -27.06
CA SER A 308 5.91 14.06 -27.49
C SER A 308 4.98 14.83 -26.57
N ILE A 309 5.46 15.96 -26.06
CA ILE A 309 4.73 16.84 -25.17
C ILE A 309 4.31 18.07 -25.97
N GLN A 310 2.99 18.29 -26.07
CA GLN A 310 2.42 19.47 -26.73
C GLN A 310 1.74 20.37 -25.69
N PRO A 311 2.42 21.41 -25.19
CA PRO A 311 1.78 22.41 -24.34
C PRO A 311 0.80 23.27 -25.15
N GLN A 312 -0.15 23.89 -24.44
CA GLN A 312 -1.10 24.84 -25.05
C GLN A 312 -0.44 26.19 -25.37
N THR A 313 0.62 26.54 -24.63
CA THR A 313 1.38 27.78 -24.74
C THR A 313 2.66 27.56 -25.54
N ASN A 314 3.21 28.65 -26.07
CA ASN A 314 4.51 28.59 -26.74
C ASN A 314 5.64 28.40 -25.72
N ILE A 315 6.59 27.54 -26.06
CA ILE A 315 7.80 27.24 -25.29
C ILE A 315 8.91 28.20 -25.72
N ASN A 316 9.68 28.72 -24.76
CA ASN A 316 10.90 29.51 -24.97
C ASN A 316 12.16 28.72 -24.68
N ASP A 317 12.19 28.00 -23.56
CA ASP A 317 13.30 27.20 -23.07
C ASP A 317 12.78 25.92 -22.39
N VAL A 318 13.61 24.87 -22.34
CA VAL A 318 13.33 23.61 -21.64
C VAL A 318 14.58 23.19 -20.89
N CYS A 319 14.41 22.87 -19.61
CA CYS A 319 15.48 22.38 -18.76
C CYS A 319 15.08 21.05 -18.12
N ILE A 320 15.92 20.03 -18.29
CA ILE A 320 15.75 18.73 -17.64
C ILE A 320 16.39 18.79 -16.27
N TYR A 321 15.72 18.22 -15.26
CA TYR A 321 16.32 18.06 -13.94
C TYR A 321 17.37 16.93 -13.96
N PRO A 322 18.61 17.17 -13.49
CA PRO A 322 19.67 16.17 -13.54
C PRO A 322 19.29 14.90 -12.76
N HIS A 323 19.50 13.73 -13.38
CA HIS A 323 19.23 12.39 -12.82
C HIS A 323 17.76 12.07 -12.48
N SER A 324 16.80 12.87 -12.96
CA SER A 324 15.35 12.66 -12.77
C SER A 324 14.62 12.68 -14.11
N GLY A 325 13.41 12.11 -14.14
CA GLY A 325 12.47 12.19 -15.27
C GLY A 325 11.63 13.48 -15.32
N GLU A 326 11.88 14.46 -14.45
CA GLU A 326 11.15 15.72 -14.43
C GLU A 326 11.70 16.72 -15.46
N ASN A 327 10.83 17.12 -16.38
CA ASN A 327 11.10 18.12 -17.40
C ASN A 327 10.41 19.45 -17.04
N ASN A 328 11.20 20.51 -16.88
CA ASN A 328 10.69 21.86 -16.71
C ASN A 328 10.60 22.53 -18.08
N SER A 329 9.38 22.70 -18.59
CA SER A 329 9.11 23.47 -19.80
C SER A 329 8.71 24.90 -19.45
N SER A 330 9.19 25.87 -20.23
CA SER A 330 8.89 27.29 -20.01
C SER A 330 7.43 27.65 -20.30
N SER A 331 6.95 28.68 -19.59
CA SER A 331 5.63 28.79 -18.94
C SER A 331 5.50 28.02 -17.62
N MET A 332 6.61 27.78 -16.90
CA MET A 332 6.62 27.14 -15.56
C MET A 332 5.73 25.89 -15.52
N ILE A 333 5.80 25.10 -16.59
CA ILE A 333 5.11 23.83 -16.71
C ILE A 333 6.08 22.72 -16.38
N THR A 334 5.93 22.20 -15.16
CA THR A 334 6.54 20.94 -14.73
C THR A 334 5.76 19.79 -15.39
N SER A 335 6.40 19.10 -16.32
CA SER A 335 5.89 17.86 -16.89
C SER A 335 6.74 16.71 -16.38
N SER A 336 6.10 15.74 -15.74
CA SER A 336 6.78 14.55 -15.22
C SER A 336 6.46 13.36 -16.11
N ASP A 337 7.49 12.74 -16.65
CA ASP A 337 7.41 11.48 -17.39
C ASP A 337 8.01 10.38 -16.52
N LYS A 338 7.16 9.56 -15.88
CA LYS A 338 7.62 8.41 -15.07
C LYS A 338 8.53 7.45 -15.83
N ALA A 339 8.24 7.28 -17.12
CA ALA A 339 9.00 6.37 -17.97
C ALA A 339 10.43 6.89 -18.25
N LEU A 340 10.68 8.18 -18.02
CA LEU A 340 11.99 8.82 -18.20
C LEU A 340 12.91 8.65 -16.98
N GLY A 341 12.33 8.39 -15.81
CA GLY A 341 13.07 8.19 -14.56
C GLY A 341 12.20 8.45 -13.33
N PRO A 342 12.68 8.05 -12.14
CA PRO A 342 11.99 8.34 -10.88
C PRO A 342 11.92 9.84 -10.63
N ALA A 343 10.94 10.28 -9.83
CA ALA A 343 10.87 11.65 -9.36
C ALA A 343 12.13 12.01 -8.53
N PRO A 344 12.57 13.28 -8.51
CA PRO A 344 13.74 13.69 -7.76
C PRO A 344 13.45 13.58 -6.26
N ARG A 345 14.52 13.52 -5.45
CA ARG A 345 14.42 13.24 -4.01
C ARG A 345 13.47 14.17 -3.25
N TRP A 346 13.37 15.43 -3.68
CA TRP A 346 12.50 16.44 -3.06
C TRP A 346 11.02 16.31 -3.46
N CYS A 347 10.73 15.57 -4.54
CA CYS A 347 9.39 15.30 -5.07
C CYS A 347 9.00 13.81 -5.05
N SER A 348 9.48 13.03 -4.08
CA SER A 348 9.11 11.60 -3.97
C SER A 348 7.60 11.36 -3.84
N PHE A 349 6.85 12.34 -3.34
CA PHE A 349 5.40 12.25 -3.21
C PHE A 349 4.68 12.21 -4.57
N LEU A 350 5.29 12.75 -5.63
CA LEU A 350 4.70 12.71 -6.97
C LEU A 350 4.52 11.29 -7.48
N ASP A 351 5.47 10.39 -7.21
CA ASP A 351 5.38 8.99 -7.64
C ASP A 351 4.17 8.30 -7.01
N ASN A 352 3.89 8.59 -5.73
CA ASN A 352 2.69 8.10 -5.05
C ASN A 352 1.41 8.69 -5.65
N LEU A 353 1.35 10.01 -5.85
CA LEU A 353 0.16 10.68 -6.42
C LEU A 353 -0.20 10.19 -7.81
N THR A 354 0.84 10.01 -8.62
CA THR A 354 0.70 9.48 -9.97
C THR A 354 0.35 7.99 -9.95
N GLU A 355 0.86 7.20 -8.99
CA GLU A 355 0.44 5.80 -8.80
C GLU A 355 -1.04 5.71 -8.37
N GLU A 356 -1.48 6.54 -7.42
CA GLU A 356 -2.88 6.67 -7.03
C GLU A 356 -3.77 7.08 -8.23
N LEU A 357 -3.30 8.01 -9.06
CA LEU A 357 -4.02 8.42 -10.27
C LEU A 357 -4.10 7.29 -11.32
N GLU A 358 -3.08 6.43 -11.37
CA GLU A 358 -3.07 5.26 -12.24
C GLU A 358 -3.97 4.13 -11.73
N GLU A 359 -4.13 4.00 -10.41
CA GLU A 359 -5.06 3.08 -9.76
C GLU A 359 -6.52 3.56 -9.82
N SER A 360 -6.75 4.87 -9.96
CA SER A 360 -8.09 5.50 -9.97
C SER A 360 -8.50 6.13 -11.32
N PRO A 361 -8.46 5.42 -12.46
CA PRO A 361 -8.98 5.95 -13.73
C PRO A 361 -10.52 6.01 -13.77
N GLU A 362 -11.22 5.37 -12.82
CA GLU A 362 -12.66 5.48 -12.68
C GLU A 362 -13.02 6.75 -11.93
N SER A 363 -13.13 7.88 -12.66
CA SER A 363 -13.87 9.02 -12.14
C SER A 363 -15.28 8.54 -11.81
N THR A 364 -15.62 8.43 -10.53
CA THR A 364 -16.97 8.12 -10.07
C THR A 364 -17.85 9.32 -10.42
N VAL A 365 -18.39 9.33 -11.64
CA VAL A 365 -19.31 10.34 -12.21
C VAL A 365 -20.56 10.56 -11.32
N TYR A 366 -20.75 9.75 -10.29
CA TYR A 366 -21.92 9.71 -9.42
C TYR A 366 -21.69 10.13 -7.97
N ASP A 367 -20.54 10.73 -7.61
CA ASP A 367 -20.28 11.15 -6.21
C ASP A 367 -21.31 12.16 -5.67
N ASP A 368 -21.83 13.04 -6.53
CA ASP A 368 -22.85 14.03 -6.16
C ASP A 368 -24.29 13.51 -6.29
N TYR A 369 -24.48 12.26 -6.72
CA TYR A 369 -25.78 11.64 -6.94
C TYR A 369 -26.09 10.62 -5.85
N LYS A 370 -27.23 10.82 -5.18
CA LYS A 370 -27.78 9.82 -4.27
C LYS A 370 -28.67 8.84 -5.04
N PHE A 371 -28.42 7.55 -4.87
CA PHE A 371 -29.35 6.51 -5.32
C PHE A 371 -30.60 6.50 -4.44
N VAL A 372 -31.77 6.62 -5.08
CA VAL A 372 -33.09 6.66 -4.45
C VAL A 372 -33.93 5.55 -5.07
N THR A 373 -34.46 4.66 -4.23
CA THR A 373 -35.36 3.61 -4.71
C THR A 373 -36.73 4.19 -5.08
N ARG A 374 -37.52 3.48 -5.91
CA ARG A 374 -38.91 3.91 -6.23
C ARG A 374 -39.75 4.19 -4.98
N LYS A 375 -39.62 3.34 -3.95
CA LYS A 375 -40.32 3.48 -2.67
C LYS A 375 -39.92 4.75 -1.93
N ASP A 376 -38.63 5.07 -1.91
CA ASP A 376 -38.14 6.29 -1.28
C ASP A 376 -38.59 7.55 -2.02
N LEU A 377 -38.70 7.46 -3.34
CA LEU A 377 -39.15 8.55 -4.20
C LEU A 377 -40.65 8.84 -4.03
N GLU A 378 -41.44 7.79 -3.83
CA GLU A 378 -42.85 7.86 -3.43
C GLU A 378 -43.02 8.44 -2.02
N ASN A 379 -42.22 8.00 -1.04
CA ASN A 379 -42.22 8.54 0.32
C ASN A 379 -41.86 10.03 0.38
N LEU A 380 -41.01 10.50 -0.54
CA LEU A 380 -40.63 11.89 -0.68
C LEU A 380 -41.62 12.71 -1.54
N GLY A 381 -42.68 12.10 -2.08
CA GLY A 381 -43.69 12.76 -2.92
C GLY A 381 -43.18 13.20 -4.29
N LEU A 382 -42.09 12.61 -4.80
CA LEU A 382 -41.43 13.02 -6.05
C LEU A 382 -41.80 12.14 -7.25
N SER A 383 -42.83 11.31 -7.17
CA SER A 383 -43.24 10.39 -8.24
C SER A 383 -43.47 11.09 -9.59
N HIS A 384 -43.88 12.36 -9.57
CA HIS A 384 -44.08 13.19 -10.76
C HIS A 384 -42.79 13.54 -11.51
N LEU A 385 -41.61 13.42 -10.89
CA LEU A 385 -40.32 13.73 -11.52
C LEU A 385 -39.75 12.55 -12.32
N VAL A 386 -40.39 11.38 -12.27
CA VAL A 386 -40.00 10.19 -13.04
C VAL A 386 -40.15 10.48 -14.54
N GLY A 387 -39.04 10.44 -15.27
CA GLY A 387 -38.97 10.77 -16.70
C GLY A 387 -38.42 12.17 -17.02
N SER A 388 -38.19 13.01 -16.00
CA SER A 388 -37.48 14.28 -16.16
C SER A 388 -35.96 14.10 -16.14
N SER A 389 -35.21 15.08 -16.68
CA SER A 389 -33.74 15.08 -16.67
C SER A 389 -33.11 15.17 -15.25
N LEU A 390 -33.92 15.41 -14.22
CA LEU A 390 -33.48 15.55 -12.83
C LEU A 390 -33.33 14.20 -12.11
N LEU A 391 -33.95 13.14 -12.63
CA LEU A 391 -33.84 11.78 -12.11
C LEU A 391 -33.28 10.86 -13.18
N ARG A 392 -32.06 10.37 -12.98
CA ARG A 392 -31.45 9.42 -13.92
C ARG A 392 -31.81 8.00 -13.52
N ALA A 393 -32.57 7.30 -14.35
CA ALA A 393 -32.92 5.91 -14.10
C ALA A 393 -31.64 5.04 -14.09
N TYR A 394 -31.49 4.18 -13.08
CA TYR A 394 -30.41 3.21 -13.00
C TYR A 394 -30.89 1.93 -12.34
N MET A 395 -30.78 0.81 -13.06
CA MET A 395 -31.22 -0.53 -12.65
C MET A 395 -32.67 -0.56 -12.12
N HIS A 396 -32.86 -0.38 -10.81
CA HIS A 396 -34.13 -0.49 -10.08
C HIS A 396 -34.47 0.77 -9.27
N GLY A 397 -33.77 1.88 -9.49
CA GLY A 397 -33.99 3.16 -8.82
C GLY A 397 -33.61 4.34 -9.69
N TYR A 398 -33.43 5.49 -9.05
CA TYR A 398 -33.06 6.74 -9.71
C TYR A 398 -31.89 7.38 -8.97
N PHE A 399 -30.94 7.91 -9.71
CA PHE A 399 -29.95 8.84 -9.20
C PHE A 399 -30.55 10.24 -9.19
N MET A 400 -30.51 10.88 -8.01
CA MET A 400 -30.93 12.26 -7.80
C MET A 400 -29.77 13.06 -7.22
N ASP A 401 -29.57 14.30 -7.65
CA ASP A 401 -28.57 15.19 -7.05
C ASP A 401 -28.75 15.29 -5.53
N ILE A 402 -27.65 15.15 -4.78
CA ILE A 402 -27.66 15.14 -3.32
C ILE A 402 -28.27 16.43 -2.74
N ARG A 403 -28.06 17.56 -3.41
CA ARG A 403 -28.63 18.86 -3.03
C ARG A 403 -30.15 18.89 -3.15
N LEU A 404 -30.71 18.29 -4.20
CA LEU A 404 -32.15 18.16 -4.38
C LEU A 404 -32.73 17.20 -3.35
N TYR A 405 -32.08 16.07 -3.14
CA TYR A 405 -32.47 15.10 -2.11
C TYR A 405 -32.57 15.75 -0.71
N HIS A 406 -31.57 16.55 -0.30
CA HIS A 406 -31.59 17.22 0.99
C HIS A 406 -32.69 18.27 1.13
N LYS A 407 -32.95 19.06 0.08
CA LYS A 407 -34.05 20.03 0.08
C LYS A 407 -35.40 19.33 0.24
N VAL A 408 -35.64 18.28 -0.54
CA VAL A 408 -36.90 17.53 -0.48
C VAL A 408 -37.04 16.82 0.87
N LYS A 409 -35.97 16.18 1.37
CA LYS A 409 -35.99 15.53 2.69
C LYS A 409 -36.28 16.53 3.83
N SER A 410 -35.78 17.76 3.74
CA SER A 410 -36.07 18.81 4.72
C SER A 410 -37.51 19.31 4.67
N MET A 411 -38.13 19.30 3.49
CA MET A 411 -39.54 19.68 3.31
C MET A 411 -40.49 18.54 3.70
N ALA A 412 -40.12 17.28 3.39
CA ALA A 412 -40.96 16.11 3.64
C ALA A 412 -41.06 15.75 5.13
N ASN A 413 -40.01 15.98 5.93
CA ASN A 413 -40.01 15.63 7.36
C ASN A 413 -39.76 16.85 8.29
N PRO A 414 -40.73 17.77 8.46
CA PRO A 414 -40.62 18.89 9.41
C PRO A 414 -40.50 18.48 10.89
N PHE A 415 -40.98 17.29 11.25
CA PHE A 415 -41.06 16.79 12.64
C PHE A 415 -39.91 15.87 13.06
N ALA A 416 -38.92 15.61 12.20
CA ALA A 416 -37.83 14.67 12.47
C ALA A 416 -37.04 14.98 13.75
N TYR A 417 -36.95 16.26 14.12
CA TYR A 417 -36.29 16.69 15.36
C TYR A 417 -37.12 16.34 16.62
N GLU A 418 -38.45 16.42 16.54
CA GLU A 418 -39.34 16.09 17.65
C GLU A 418 -39.46 14.58 17.86
N GLU A 419 -39.49 13.80 16.78
CA GLU A 419 -39.47 12.33 16.82
C GLU A 419 -38.14 11.82 17.39
N TYR A 420 -37.01 12.36 16.90
CA TYR A 420 -35.69 12.04 17.43
C TYR A 420 -35.58 12.36 18.94
N ARG A 421 -36.17 13.47 19.38
CA ARG A 421 -36.23 13.84 20.80
C ARG A 421 -37.09 12.86 21.60
N LYS A 422 -38.24 12.44 21.09
CA LYS A 422 -39.13 11.46 21.73
C LYS A 422 -38.47 10.09 21.86
N ASP A 423 -37.72 9.65 20.86
CA ASP A 423 -37.00 8.36 20.89
C ASP A 423 -35.82 8.38 21.87
N LYS A 424 -35.07 9.49 21.94
CA LYS A 424 -34.05 9.70 22.98
C LYS A 424 -34.63 9.69 24.40
N ILE A 425 -35.84 10.24 24.57
CA ILE A 425 -36.56 10.22 25.86
C ILE A 425 -37.00 8.79 26.19
N ARG A 426 -37.55 8.04 25.23
CA ARG A 426 -37.92 6.63 25.40
C ARG A 426 -36.72 5.77 25.78
N GLN A 427 -35.59 5.92 25.08
CA GLN A 427 -34.35 5.20 25.40
C GLN A 427 -33.89 5.47 26.85
N LYS A 428 -33.92 6.73 27.31
CA LYS A 428 -33.63 7.07 28.71
C LYS A 428 -34.63 6.48 29.70
N ILE A 429 -35.90 6.38 29.34
CA ILE A 429 -36.93 5.76 30.17
C ILE A 429 -36.70 4.24 30.25
N GLU A 430 -36.35 3.59 29.14
CA GLU A 430 -35.98 2.17 29.09
C GLU A 430 -34.75 1.88 29.98
N GLU A 431 -33.70 2.71 29.88
CA GLU A 431 -32.50 2.63 30.72
C GLU A 431 -32.83 2.83 32.21
N SER A 432 -33.82 3.65 32.55
CA SER A 432 -34.27 3.84 33.93
C SER A 432 -35.15 2.69 34.46
N ARG A 433 -35.76 1.90 33.57
CA ARG A 433 -36.64 0.77 33.94
C ARG A 433 -35.88 -0.52 34.27
N THR A 434 -34.61 -0.64 33.90
CA THR A 434 -33.79 -1.85 34.17
C THR A 434 -33.46 -2.07 35.65
N GLN A 435 -33.75 -1.12 36.55
CA GLN A 435 -33.46 -1.22 37.99
C GLN A 435 -34.62 -1.77 38.85
N ARG A 436 -35.77 -2.14 38.28
CA ARG A 436 -36.84 -2.85 39.00
C ARG A 436 -36.98 -4.29 38.51
N VAL A 437 -36.74 -5.22 39.44
CA VAL A 437 -36.92 -6.68 39.39
C VAL A 437 -37.29 -7.25 38.01
N GLN A 438 -36.27 -7.60 37.23
CA GLN A 438 -36.45 -8.51 36.10
C GLN A 438 -36.53 -9.94 36.66
N VAL A 439 -37.71 -10.55 36.57
CA VAL A 439 -37.85 -12.00 36.68
C VAL A 439 -37.07 -12.61 35.51
N LYS A 440 -35.92 -13.25 35.81
CA LYS A 440 -35.07 -13.90 34.79
C LYS A 440 -35.85 -15.05 34.15
N LYS A 441 -36.20 -14.92 32.86
CA LYS A 441 -36.86 -16.00 32.11
C LYS A 441 -35.88 -17.14 31.89
N LEU A 442 -36.18 -18.31 32.46
CA LEU A 442 -35.42 -19.53 32.20
C LEU A 442 -35.64 -20.01 30.75
N PRO A 443 -34.62 -20.57 30.08
CA PRO A 443 -34.77 -21.15 28.75
C PRO A 443 -35.76 -22.34 28.72
N LYS A 444 -36.35 -22.60 27.55
CA LYS A 444 -37.32 -23.70 27.38
C LYS A 444 -36.67 -25.08 27.36
N VAL A 445 -35.45 -25.19 26.83
CA VAL A 445 -34.68 -26.44 26.70
C VAL A 445 -33.57 -26.47 27.76
N ASN A 446 -33.34 -27.62 28.39
CA ASN A 446 -32.31 -27.83 29.42
C ASN A 446 -32.42 -26.91 30.65
N LYS A 447 -33.63 -26.80 31.22
CA LYS A 447 -33.92 -26.01 32.44
C LYS A 447 -33.00 -26.34 33.61
N ASP A 448 -32.74 -27.63 33.82
CA ASP A 448 -31.91 -28.12 34.92
C ASP A 448 -30.42 -27.77 34.74
N LEU A 449 -29.95 -27.68 33.50
CA LEU A 449 -28.58 -27.28 33.18
C LEU A 449 -28.41 -25.76 33.28
N ALA A 450 -29.40 -24.99 32.82
CA ALA A 450 -29.41 -23.53 32.99
C ALA A 450 -29.43 -23.15 34.48
N LEU A 451 -30.19 -23.87 35.32
CA LEU A 451 -30.19 -23.67 36.77
C LEU A 451 -28.85 -24.03 37.43
N LYS A 452 -28.18 -25.10 36.97
CA LYS A 452 -26.83 -25.44 37.45
C LYS A 452 -25.81 -24.35 37.15
N LEU A 453 -25.83 -23.81 35.93
CA LEU A 453 -24.92 -22.73 35.52
C LEU A 453 -25.22 -21.41 36.21
N MET A 454 -26.47 -21.17 36.62
CA MET A 454 -26.83 -20.02 37.46
C MET A 454 -26.34 -20.22 38.90
N GLU A 455 -26.54 -21.40 39.51
CA GLU A 455 -26.01 -21.72 40.85
C GLU A 455 -24.47 -21.64 40.88
N GLU A 456 -23.79 -22.23 39.90
CA GLU A 456 -22.32 -22.17 39.78
C GLU A 456 -21.82 -20.75 39.49
N GLY A 457 -22.55 -19.97 38.70
CA GLY A 457 -22.24 -18.57 38.42
C GLY A 457 -22.42 -17.65 39.63
N ASP A 458 -23.43 -17.90 40.47
CA ASP A 458 -23.67 -17.17 41.71
C ASP A 458 -22.62 -17.55 42.79
N ASP A 459 -22.26 -18.84 42.91
CA ASP A 459 -21.18 -19.33 43.76
C ASP A 459 -19.80 -18.78 43.32
N GLU A 460 -19.53 -18.72 42.01
CA GLU A 460 -18.33 -18.10 41.44
C GLU A 460 -18.30 -16.59 41.65
N ALA A 461 -19.45 -15.90 41.58
CA ALA A 461 -19.56 -14.47 41.86
C ALA A 461 -19.31 -14.16 43.35
N GLU A 462 -19.79 -15.00 44.27
CA GLU A 462 -19.47 -14.90 45.70
C GLU A 462 -17.98 -15.16 45.98
N LEU A 463 -17.39 -16.17 45.32
CA LEU A 463 -15.95 -16.47 45.43
C LEU A 463 -15.06 -15.38 44.80
N ALA A 464 -15.49 -14.76 43.70
CA ALA A 464 -14.80 -13.65 43.05
C ALA A 464 -14.84 -12.36 43.89
N SER A 465 -15.91 -12.13 44.66
CA SER A 465 -15.96 -11.02 45.62
C SER A 465 -14.91 -11.15 46.75
N ARG A 466 -14.53 -12.40 47.10
CA ARG A 466 -13.52 -12.71 48.13
C ARG A 466 -12.07 -12.71 47.61
N LYS A 467 -11.82 -12.81 46.29
CA LYS A 467 -10.48 -12.76 45.68
C LYS A 467 -10.37 -11.61 44.67
N LYS A 468 -9.83 -10.46 45.10
CA LYS A 468 -9.52 -9.34 44.19
C LYS A 468 -8.46 -9.76 43.15
N LYS A 469 -8.86 -9.67 41.87
CA LYS A 469 -8.10 -9.82 40.60
C LYS A 469 -8.08 -11.22 39.98
N GLY A 470 -9.18 -11.55 39.30
CA GLY A 470 -9.22 -12.45 38.14
C GLY A 470 -10.41 -12.03 37.26
N LYS A 471 -10.21 -11.90 35.94
CA LYS A 471 -11.32 -11.60 35.00
C LYS A 471 -12.32 -12.75 35.04
N ALA A 472 -13.59 -12.46 35.36
CA ALA A 472 -14.68 -13.42 35.25
C ALA A 472 -14.78 -13.89 33.79
N LEU A 473 -14.75 -15.20 33.56
CA LEU A 473 -15.14 -15.77 32.27
C LEU A 473 -16.61 -15.44 32.04
N PRO A 474 -17.05 -15.10 30.81
CA PRO A 474 -18.46 -14.88 30.55
C PRO A 474 -19.24 -16.16 30.90
N SER A 475 -20.26 -16.03 31.74
CA SER A 475 -21.19 -17.12 32.06
C SER A 475 -21.72 -17.70 30.75
N LEU A 476 -21.64 -19.03 30.60
CA LEU A 476 -22.03 -19.75 29.38
C LEU A 476 -23.48 -19.46 28.95
N LEU A 477 -24.32 -19.00 29.87
CA LEU A 477 -25.70 -18.61 29.60
C LEU A 477 -25.82 -17.27 28.83
N GLY A 478 -24.80 -16.41 28.90
CA GLY A 478 -24.75 -15.11 28.22
C GLY A 478 -23.85 -15.09 26.97
N ASP A 479 -23.23 -16.21 26.61
CA ASP A 479 -22.39 -16.34 25.41
C ASP A 479 -23.25 -16.74 24.21
N ASP A 480 -23.32 -15.86 23.21
CA ASP A 480 -24.11 -16.04 21.98
C ASP A 480 -23.77 -17.33 21.23
N ARG A 481 -22.56 -17.89 21.42
CA ARG A 481 -22.15 -19.16 20.80
C ARG A 481 -22.91 -20.38 21.35
N PHE A 482 -23.38 -20.32 22.59
CA PHE A 482 -24.07 -21.43 23.27
C PHE A 482 -25.59 -21.24 23.34
N LYS A 483 -26.11 -20.15 22.79
CA LYS A 483 -27.55 -19.87 22.71
C LYS A 483 -28.35 -21.00 22.05
N VAL A 484 -27.75 -21.61 21.02
CA VAL A 484 -28.32 -22.75 20.28
C VAL A 484 -28.60 -23.97 21.19
N MET A 485 -27.79 -24.20 22.23
CA MET A 485 -27.94 -25.31 23.18
C MET A 485 -29.20 -25.18 24.08
N PHE A 486 -29.70 -23.96 24.28
CA PHE A 486 -30.83 -23.66 25.16
C PHE A 486 -32.13 -23.38 24.41
N GLU A 487 -32.09 -23.28 23.08
CA GLU A 487 -33.25 -23.05 22.20
C GLU A 487 -33.66 -24.31 21.41
N ASN A 488 -32.70 -25.14 20.98
CA ASN A 488 -32.98 -26.30 20.13
C ASN A 488 -33.32 -27.57 20.94
N PRO A 489 -34.45 -28.24 20.66
CA PRO A 489 -34.89 -29.44 21.39
C PRO A 489 -33.99 -30.66 21.18
N GLU A 490 -33.23 -30.72 20.07
CA GLU A 490 -32.28 -31.80 19.78
C GLU A 490 -31.09 -31.84 20.76
N TYR A 491 -30.80 -30.74 21.45
CA TYR A 491 -29.75 -30.67 22.48
C TYR A 491 -30.29 -30.97 23.88
N GLN A 492 -31.54 -31.41 24.01
CA GLN A 492 -32.11 -31.80 25.29
C GLN A 492 -31.32 -32.98 25.87
N VAL A 493 -30.87 -32.84 27.12
CA VAL A 493 -30.13 -33.91 27.78
C VAL A 493 -31.06 -35.08 28.08
N ASP A 494 -30.88 -36.19 27.38
CA ASP A 494 -31.65 -37.41 27.58
C ASP A 494 -31.20 -38.16 28.84
N GLU A 495 -32.00 -38.06 29.91
CA GLU A 495 -31.77 -38.77 31.18
C GLU A 495 -31.77 -40.30 31.03
N HIS A 496 -32.35 -40.81 29.93
CA HIS A 496 -32.44 -42.24 29.63
C HIS A 496 -31.21 -42.79 28.89
N SER A 497 -30.33 -41.93 28.37
CA SER A 497 -29.13 -42.37 27.65
C SER A 497 -28.17 -43.16 28.54
N GLU A 498 -27.59 -44.23 28.00
CA GLU A 498 -26.68 -45.12 28.74
C GLU A 498 -25.46 -44.35 29.27
N GLU A 499 -24.94 -43.42 28.48
CA GLU A 499 -23.78 -42.59 28.80
C GLU A 499 -24.08 -41.65 29.98
N PHE A 500 -25.26 -41.01 30.01
CA PHE A 500 -25.66 -40.12 31.10
C PHE A 500 -25.88 -40.88 32.43
N ARG A 501 -26.50 -42.06 32.37
CA ARG A 501 -26.72 -42.93 33.54
C ARG A 501 -25.41 -43.48 34.12
N LEU A 502 -24.43 -43.78 33.26
CA LEU A 502 -23.12 -44.28 33.68
C LEU A 502 -22.20 -43.20 34.25
N LEU A 503 -22.29 -41.97 33.75
CA LEU A 503 -21.45 -40.84 34.18
C LEU A 503 -21.95 -40.16 35.47
N ASN A 504 -23.25 -40.22 35.77
CA ASN A 504 -23.84 -39.54 36.94
C ASN A 504 -24.41 -40.46 38.04
N PRO A 505 -23.64 -41.39 38.62
CA PRO A 505 -24.14 -42.17 39.74
C PRO A 505 -24.30 -41.35 41.05
N ILE A 506 -23.53 -40.29 41.30
CA ILE A 506 -23.49 -39.55 42.60
C ILE A 506 -24.59 -38.45 42.69
N VAL A 507 -25.39 -38.25 41.65
CA VAL A 507 -26.25 -37.06 41.53
C VAL A 507 -27.67 -37.29 42.07
N SER A 508 -28.04 -38.47 42.56
CA SER A 508 -29.41 -38.73 43.06
C SER A 508 -29.78 -37.79 44.22
N LYS A 509 -28.90 -37.58 45.21
CA LYS A 509 -29.20 -36.69 46.37
C LYS A 509 -29.18 -35.20 46.03
N VAL A 510 -28.27 -34.72 45.17
CA VAL A 510 -28.19 -33.31 44.74
C VAL A 510 -29.30 -32.98 43.72
N GLY A 511 -29.62 -33.93 42.85
CA GLY A 511 -30.76 -33.87 41.93
C GLY A 511 -32.10 -33.85 42.66
N LEU A 512 -32.26 -34.58 43.78
CA LEU A 512 -33.45 -34.50 44.63
C LEU A 512 -33.60 -33.12 45.28
N LYS A 513 -32.51 -32.50 45.76
CA LYS A 513 -32.52 -31.11 46.27
C LYS A 513 -32.91 -30.12 45.17
N ARG A 514 -32.39 -30.29 43.94
CA ARG A 514 -32.70 -29.44 42.77
C ARG A 514 -34.13 -29.63 42.26
N LYS A 515 -34.64 -30.87 42.21
CA LYS A 515 -36.05 -31.18 41.90
C LYS A 515 -37.00 -30.63 42.96
N LYS A 516 -36.61 -30.62 44.24
CA LYS A 516 -37.35 -29.93 45.32
C LYS A 516 -37.37 -28.41 45.11
N LYS A 517 -36.23 -27.78 44.80
CA LYS A 517 -36.17 -26.34 44.46
C LYS A 517 -37.01 -26.00 43.23
N LEU A 518 -36.95 -26.82 42.17
CA LEU A 518 -37.78 -26.67 40.97
C LEU A 518 -39.27 -26.80 41.26
N ARG A 519 -39.69 -27.72 42.15
CA ARG A 519 -41.07 -27.80 42.62
C ARG A 519 -41.50 -26.56 43.41
N LEU A 520 -40.61 -26.01 44.23
CA LEU A 520 -40.85 -24.80 45.03
C LEU A 520 -40.95 -23.55 44.12
N LEU A 521 -40.10 -23.45 43.11
CA LEU A 521 -40.13 -22.38 42.10
C LEU A 521 -41.32 -22.53 41.16
N ALA A 522 -41.69 -23.76 40.79
CA ALA A 522 -42.92 -24.05 40.05
C ALA A 522 -44.17 -23.71 40.87
N GLN A 523 -44.18 -23.99 42.17
CA GLN A 523 -45.22 -23.55 43.11
C GLN A 523 -45.26 -22.02 43.22
N GLN A 524 -44.12 -21.33 43.25
CA GLN A 524 -44.09 -19.86 43.23
C GLN A 524 -44.60 -19.27 41.90
N THR A 525 -44.33 -19.91 40.76
CA THR A 525 -44.86 -19.49 39.46
C THR A 525 -46.31 -19.90 39.22
N ALA A 526 -46.82 -20.90 39.94
CA ALA A 526 -48.23 -21.29 39.92
C ALA A 526 -49.06 -20.50 40.96
N ALA A 527 -48.44 -20.06 42.05
CA ALA A 527 -49.04 -19.22 43.09
C ALA A 527 -49.18 -17.75 42.67
N SER A 528 -48.61 -17.33 41.55
CA SER A 528 -48.87 -15.98 41.00
C SER A 528 -50.26 -15.80 40.37
N GLU A 529 -51.18 -16.78 40.51
CA GLU A 529 -52.59 -16.66 40.10
C GLU A 529 -53.63 -16.78 41.24
N GLN A 530 -53.27 -16.99 42.52
CA GLN A 530 -54.25 -16.96 43.63
C GLN A 530 -53.69 -16.34 44.93
N GLU A 531 -54.49 -15.47 45.54
CA GLU A 531 -54.20 -14.66 46.75
C GLU A 531 -53.80 -15.46 47.99
N GLU A 532 -52.97 -14.84 48.85
CA GLU A 532 -52.49 -15.41 50.12
C GLU A 532 -53.61 -15.69 51.15
N PRO A 533 -53.35 -16.56 52.13
CA PRO A 533 -53.01 -15.99 53.44
C PRO A 533 -51.88 -16.71 54.21
N GLU A 534 -51.38 -15.97 55.19
CA GLU A 534 -50.20 -16.18 56.04
C GLU A 534 -50.23 -17.40 56.98
N GLY A 535 -49.02 -17.93 57.25
CA GLY A 535 -48.58 -18.30 58.60
C GLY A 535 -48.74 -19.75 59.07
N ARG A 536 -47.65 -20.53 59.11
CA ARG A 536 -47.25 -21.28 60.32
C ARG A 536 -45.85 -21.94 60.26
N ALA A 537 -45.17 -21.79 61.40
CA ALA A 537 -44.09 -22.52 62.04
C ALA A 537 -43.17 -23.46 61.24
N SER A 538 -41.89 -23.07 61.28
CA SER A 538 -40.71 -23.94 61.34
C SER A 538 -40.88 -25.06 62.38
N SER A 539 -40.61 -26.31 61.99
CA SER A 539 -40.27 -27.38 62.92
C SER A 539 -39.06 -28.16 62.40
N GLU A 540 -38.06 -28.19 63.27
CA GLU A 540 -36.78 -28.93 63.31
C GLU A 540 -36.94 -30.42 62.99
N GLU A 541 -36.05 -30.97 62.17
CA GLU A 541 -34.87 -31.78 62.52
C GLU A 541 -35.12 -33.30 62.54
N GLU A 542 -34.14 -34.00 61.95
CA GLU A 542 -33.51 -35.25 62.37
C GLU A 542 -33.32 -36.21 61.18
N SER A 543 -32.05 -36.53 60.86
CA SER A 543 -31.34 -37.75 61.32
C SER A 543 -31.55 -38.87 60.28
N SER A 544 -30.65 -39.78 59.93
CA SER A 544 -29.27 -40.12 60.28
C SER A 544 -28.83 -41.13 59.21
N ASP A 545 -27.53 -41.15 58.90
CA ASP A 545 -26.70 -42.32 58.57
C ASP A 545 -27.27 -43.44 57.68
N ASP A 546 -26.79 -43.53 56.43
CA ASP A 546 -26.51 -44.83 55.79
C ASP A 546 -25.56 -44.66 54.59
N ASP A 547 -24.25 -44.73 54.85
CA ASP A 547 -23.16 -44.50 53.89
C ASP A 547 -22.93 -45.65 52.88
N LYS A 548 -23.89 -46.56 52.69
CA LYS A 548 -23.75 -47.73 51.78
C LYS A 548 -24.76 -47.81 50.63
N SER A 549 -25.80 -46.97 50.62
CA SER A 549 -26.89 -46.99 49.62
C SER A 549 -26.44 -46.77 48.16
N TRP A 550 -25.40 -45.98 47.93
CA TRP A 550 -24.96 -45.64 46.57
C TRP A 550 -24.36 -46.81 45.79
N VAL A 551 -23.67 -47.72 46.47
CA VAL A 551 -23.03 -48.89 45.83
C VAL A 551 -24.09 -49.87 45.33
N GLU A 552 -25.20 -49.99 46.04
CA GLU A 552 -26.35 -50.81 45.66
C GLU A 552 -27.09 -50.21 44.47
N GLU A 553 -27.36 -48.90 44.48
CA GLU A 553 -27.99 -48.18 43.35
C GLU A 553 -27.17 -48.31 42.05
N VAL A 554 -25.84 -48.20 42.11
CA VAL A 554 -24.95 -48.37 40.95
C VAL A 554 -24.96 -49.82 40.43
N ARG A 555 -25.03 -50.79 41.35
CA ARG A 555 -25.08 -52.20 41.00
C ARG A 555 -26.39 -52.57 40.32
N GLU A 556 -27.51 -52.02 40.78
CA GLU A 556 -28.82 -52.19 40.17
C GLU A 556 -28.91 -51.51 38.80
N GLN A 557 -28.43 -50.28 38.65
CA GLN A 557 -28.40 -49.59 37.36
C GLN A 557 -27.53 -50.32 36.33
N ARG A 558 -26.35 -50.84 36.73
CA ARG A 558 -25.52 -51.69 35.85
C ARG A 558 -26.20 -52.99 35.46
N LYS A 559 -26.97 -53.60 36.36
CA LYS A 559 -27.74 -54.82 36.10
C LYS A 559 -28.87 -54.57 35.10
N MET A 560 -29.57 -53.44 35.23
CA MET A 560 -30.61 -53.01 34.29
C MET A 560 -30.04 -52.72 32.88
N LEU A 561 -28.91 -52.01 32.79
CA LEU A 561 -28.21 -51.77 31.51
C LEU A 561 -27.73 -53.08 30.84
N TRP A 562 -27.27 -54.05 31.63
CA TRP A 562 -26.88 -55.37 31.12
C TRP A 562 -28.07 -56.16 30.58
N GLN A 563 -29.25 -56.02 31.19
CA GLN A 563 -30.48 -56.64 30.71
C GLN A 563 -30.98 -55.97 29.42
N GLU A 564 -31.07 -54.64 29.38
CA GLU A 564 -31.45 -53.87 28.19
C GLU A 564 -30.51 -54.16 27.00
N GLY A 565 -29.19 -54.16 27.22
CA GLY A 565 -28.21 -54.46 26.18
C GLY A 565 -28.28 -55.90 25.65
N ARG A 566 -28.72 -56.86 26.49
CA ARG A 566 -28.92 -58.25 26.09
C ARG A 566 -30.19 -58.42 25.24
N ASP A 567 -31.25 -57.70 25.56
CA ASP A 567 -32.51 -57.72 24.82
C ASP A 567 -32.41 -56.99 23.48
N ARG A 568 -31.68 -55.86 23.42
CA ARG A 568 -31.37 -55.16 22.16
C ARG A 568 -30.62 -56.05 21.18
N ARG A 569 -29.56 -56.73 21.62
CA ARG A 569 -28.81 -57.71 20.80
C ARG A 569 -29.68 -58.88 20.32
N ARG A 570 -30.75 -59.21 21.05
CA ARG A 570 -31.69 -60.27 20.69
C ARG A 570 -32.67 -59.79 19.61
N GLN A 571 -33.07 -58.53 19.65
CA GLN A 571 -33.90 -57.89 18.63
C GLN A 571 -33.11 -57.66 17.33
N ASP A 572 -31.88 -57.14 17.41
CA ASP A 572 -31.00 -56.94 16.24
C ASP A 572 -30.74 -58.25 15.49
N ARG A 573 -30.54 -59.36 16.23
CA ARG A 573 -30.40 -60.70 15.62
C ARG A 573 -31.67 -61.17 14.92
N LYS A 574 -32.84 -60.93 15.51
CA LYS A 574 -34.13 -61.26 14.90
C LYS A 574 -34.42 -60.43 13.65
N GLU A 575 -33.99 -59.17 13.61
CA GLU A 575 -34.15 -58.31 12.43
C GLU A 575 -33.15 -58.67 11.32
N ALA A 576 -31.91 -59.02 11.67
CA ALA A 576 -30.90 -59.49 10.72
C ALA A 576 -31.27 -60.84 10.07
N ASP A 577 -31.82 -61.78 10.84
CA ASP A 577 -32.29 -63.07 10.32
C ASP A 577 -33.52 -62.92 9.41
N ARG A 578 -34.29 -61.84 9.55
CA ARG A 578 -35.49 -61.58 8.73
C ARG A 578 -35.19 -60.99 7.35
N ASN A 579 -34.04 -60.35 7.19
CA ASN A 579 -33.66 -59.59 5.99
C ASN A 579 -32.69 -60.33 5.04
N THR A 580 -32.31 -61.58 5.32
CA THR A 580 -31.37 -62.32 4.47
C THR A 580 -32.06 -63.42 3.66
N VAL A 581 -32.17 -63.22 2.34
CA VAL A 581 -32.52 -64.27 1.36
C VAL A 581 -31.21 -64.91 0.89
N LEU A 582 -31.05 -66.21 1.15
CA LEU A 582 -29.85 -66.98 0.83
C LEU A 582 -29.76 -67.29 -0.68
N GLN A 583 -28.70 -66.83 -1.34
CA GLN A 583 -28.22 -67.43 -2.58
C GLN A 583 -26.87 -68.13 -2.34
N PRO A 584 -26.68 -69.39 -2.79
CA PRO A 584 -25.41 -70.07 -2.64
C PRO A 584 -24.45 -69.62 -3.75
N GLN A 585 -23.34 -68.97 -3.39
CA GLN A 585 -22.22 -68.75 -4.30
C GLN A 585 -21.13 -69.80 -4.05
N PHE A 586 -20.83 -70.58 -5.09
CA PHE A 586 -19.65 -71.43 -5.17
C PHE A 586 -18.44 -70.59 -5.56
N TYR A 587 -17.39 -70.60 -4.72
CA TYR A 587 -16.09 -70.00 -5.05
C TYR A 587 -15.08 -71.09 -5.44
N GLN A 588 -14.47 -70.92 -6.62
CA GLN A 588 -13.34 -71.72 -7.10
C GLN A 588 -12.05 -71.16 -6.48
N ILE A 589 -11.31 -72.02 -5.77
CA ILE A 589 -10.05 -71.65 -5.08
C ILE A 589 -8.96 -71.40 -6.14
N LYS A 590 -8.31 -70.23 -6.09
CA LYS A 590 -7.12 -69.94 -6.90
C LYS A 590 -5.93 -70.76 -6.39
N ALA A 591 -5.19 -71.40 -7.30
CA ALA A 591 -4.04 -72.23 -6.96
C ALA A 591 -2.97 -71.40 -6.22
N GLY A 592 -2.66 -71.80 -4.97
CA GLY A 592 -1.60 -71.19 -4.14
C GLY A 592 -2.06 -70.64 -2.79
N GLU A 593 -3.36 -70.58 -2.50
CA GLU A 593 -3.88 -70.20 -1.17
C GLU A 593 -4.53 -71.40 -0.46
N GLU A 594 -3.87 -71.90 0.59
CA GLU A 594 -4.43 -72.95 1.44
C GLU A 594 -5.50 -72.40 2.39
N PHE A 595 -6.63 -73.11 2.43
CA PHE A 595 -7.80 -72.87 3.26
C PHE A 595 -7.43 -72.84 4.77
N ARG A 596 -7.55 -71.67 5.41
CA ARG A 596 -6.98 -71.39 6.75
C ARG A 596 -7.77 -71.90 7.96
N SER A 597 -8.92 -72.54 7.79
CA SER A 597 -9.79 -72.91 8.92
C SER A 597 -9.42 -74.22 9.63
N PHE A 598 -8.61 -75.10 9.02
CA PHE A 598 -8.11 -76.32 9.69
C PHE A 598 -6.68 -76.18 10.26
N ASN A 599 -5.92 -75.15 9.83
CA ASN A 599 -4.50 -75.02 10.18
C ASN A 599 -4.24 -74.44 11.58
N ASP A 600 -5.19 -73.69 12.17
CA ASP A 600 -5.02 -73.14 13.52
C ASP A 600 -5.09 -74.21 14.62
N MET A 601 -5.88 -75.26 14.42
CA MET A 601 -5.91 -76.42 15.33
C MET A 601 -4.63 -77.26 15.22
N ALA A 602 -4.12 -77.46 14.01
CA ALA A 602 -2.85 -78.16 13.78
C ALA A 602 -1.64 -77.38 14.32
N ARG A 603 -1.65 -76.04 14.23
CA ARG A 603 -0.61 -75.16 14.76
C ARG A 603 -0.60 -75.15 16.29
N LYS A 604 -1.77 -75.15 16.93
CA LYS A 604 -1.89 -75.29 18.40
C LYS A 604 -1.43 -76.66 18.91
N GLN A 605 -1.75 -77.75 18.19
CA GLN A 605 -1.26 -79.08 18.55
C GLN A 605 0.26 -79.27 18.33
N LYS A 606 0.82 -78.68 17.26
CA LYS A 606 2.28 -78.65 17.03
C LYS A 606 3.01 -77.80 18.07
N LEU A 607 2.47 -76.64 18.45
CA LEU A 607 2.99 -75.82 19.54
C LEU A 607 3.00 -76.62 20.85
N GLN A 608 1.92 -77.34 21.18
CA GLN A 608 1.85 -78.16 22.41
C GLN A 608 2.85 -79.33 22.49
N LYS A 609 3.41 -79.80 21.36
CA LYS A 609 4.43 -80.86 21.32
C LYS A 609 5.88 -80.34 21.23
N ALA A 610 6.09 -79.06 20.93
CA ALA A 610 7.42 -78.46 20.85
C ALA A 610 8.03 -78.15 22.23
N SER A 611 9.37 -78.14 22.30
CA SER A 611 10.15 -77.80 23.49
C SER A 611 9.90 -76.34 23.93
N LEU A 612 10.13 -76.02 25.21
CA LEU A 612 9.92 -74.66 25.74
C LEU A 612 10.79 -73.62 24.99
N GLU A 613 12.00 -74.01 24.59
CA GLU A 613 12.94 -73.13 23.89
C GLU A 613 12.45 -72.77 22.48
N ASP A 614 11.88 -73.72 21.75
CA ASP A 614 11.34 -73.47 20.40
C ASP A 614 10.07 -72.61 20.43
N ARG A 615 9.29 -72.66 21.53
CA ARG A 615 8.14 -71.76 21.73
C ARG A 615 8.55 -70.32 21.96
N LEU A 616 9.60 -70.09 22.75
CA LEU A 616 10.12 -68.74 23.04
C LEU A 616 10.69 -68.07 21.78
N LYS A 617 11.43 -68.81 20.95
CA LYS A 617 11.97 -68.27 19.67
C LYS A 617 10.88 -67.87 18.66
N LEU A 618 9.73 -68.54 18.67
CA LEU A 618 8.59 -68.17 17.83
C LEU A 618 7.81 -66.95 18.37
N GLU A 619 7.77 -66.75 19.69
CA GLU A 619 7.17 -65.57 20.31
C GLU A 619 8.04 -64.32 20.15
N GLU A 620 9.37 -64.44 20.22
CA GLU A 620 10.30 -63.31 19.97
C GLU A 620 10.14 -62.71 18.57
N ASN A 621 9.87 -63.53 17.55
CA ASN A 621 9.64 -63.09 16.17
C ASN A 621 8.26 -62.45 15.94
N SER A 622 7.34 -62.48 16.91
CA SER A 622 5.99 -61.91 16.76
C SER A 622 5.93 -60.38 16.94
N GLY A 623 7.06 -59.75 17.28
CA GLY A 623 7.28 -58.29 17.23
C GLY A 623 6.46 -57.45 18.21
N THR A 624 5.72 -58.07 19.13
CA THR A 624 4.83 -57.38 20.08
C THR A 624 5.45 -57.14 21.46
N SER A 625 6.62 -57.72 21.75
CA SER A 625 7.32 -57.53 23.02
C SER A 625 8.82 -57.41 22.80
N ASN A 626 9.40 -56.28 23.20
CA ASN A 626 10.85 -56.11 23.25
C ASN A 626 11.31 -56.30 24.70
N VAL A 627 12.19 -57.29 24.89
CA VAL A 627 12.84 -57.57 26.16
C VAL A 627 14.26 -57.05 26.10
N ALA A 628 14.61 -56.12 26.97
CA ALA A 628 15.99 -55.62 27.09
C ALA A 628 16.56 -56.07 28.44
N ASP A 629 17.68 -56.79 28.39
CA ASP A 629 18.44 -57.19 29.56
C ASP A 629 19.40 -56.05 29.94
N THR A 630 19.18 -55.44 31.10
CA THR A 630 20.12 -54.48 31.69
C THR A 630 21.15 -55.21 32.56
N ALA A 631 22.41 -54.75 32.52
CA ALA A 631 23.59 -55.46 33.01
C ALA A 631 23.64 -55.78 34.53
N VAL A 632 22.59 -55.44 35.31
CA VAL A 632 22.51 -55.74 36.74
C VAL A 632 21.11 -56.27 37.09
N GLY A 633 20.86 -57.53 36.72
CA GLY A 633 19.78 -58.37 37.28
C GLY A 633 18.34 -57.88 37.12
N SER A 634 18.08 -56.83 36.35
CA SER A 634 16.75 -56.26 36.13
C SER A 634 16.38 -56.40 34.66
N LYS A 635 15.17 -56.95 34.41
CA LYS A 635 14.64 -57.20 33.07
C LYS A 635 13.52 -56.19 32.79
N GLN A 636 13.64 -55.41 31.72
CA GLN A 636 12.56 -54.53 31.26
C GLN A 636 11.84 -55.16 30.07
N LEU A 637 10.53 -55.36 30.23
CA LEU A 637 9.60 -55.81 29.20
C LEU A 637 8.78 -54.60 28.72
N THR A 638 8.87 -54.28 27.42
CA THR A 638 8.01 -53.26 26.80
C THR A 638 7.10 -53.92 25.78
N PHE A 639 5.78 -53.78 25.99
CA PHE A 639 4.75 -54.32 25.09
C PHE A 639 4.23 -53.21 24.18
N THR A 640 4.29 -53.43 22.87
CA THR A 640 3.70 -52.54 21.89
C THR A 640 2.40 -53.15 21.38
N LEU A 641 1.28 -52.53 21.76
CA LEU A 641 -0.04 -52.93 21.27
C LEU A 641 -0.07 -52.86 19.73
N LYS A 642 -0.59 -53.89 19.07
CA LYS A 642 -0.83 -53.88 17.62
C LYS A 642 -1.80 -52.74 17.30
N LYS A 643 -1.30 -51.70 16.64
CA LYS A 643 -2.11 -50.57 16.16
C LYS A 643 -3.00 -51.02 15.01
N SER A 644 -4.23 -50.50 14.95
CA SER A 644 -5.12 -50.75 13.82
C SER A 644 -4.54 -50.16 12.52
N GLU A 645 -4.93 -50.70 11.37
CA GLU A 645 -4.46 -50.19 10.07
C GLU A 645 -4.80 -48.71 9.87
N GLN A 646 -5.93 -48.25 10.41
CA GLN A 646 -6.31 -46.84 10.39
C GLN A 646 -5.37 -45.96 11.22
N GLN A 647 -4.95 -46.40 12.41
CA GLN A 647 -3.98 -45.67 13.24
C GLN A 647 -2.58 -45.61 12.59
N ARG A 648 -2.18 -46.65 11.85
CA ARG A 648 -0.92 -46.62 11.06
C ARG A 648 -0.97 -45.57 9.94
N LYS A 649 -2.09 -45.51 9.21
CA LYS A 649 -2.27 -44.51 8.14
C LYS A 649 -2.27 -43.08 8.68
N GLN A 650 -2.93 -42.82 9.80
CA GLN A 650 -2.89 -41.50 10.45
C GLN A 650 -1.47 -41.09 10.86
N GLN A 651 -0.69 -41.98 11.47
CA GLN A 651 0.69 -41.66 11.85
C GLN A 651 1.62 -41.45 10.65
N GLN A 652 1.37 -42.12 9.52
CA GLN A 652 2.11 -41.87 8.28
C GLN A 652 1.78 -40.50 7.70
N ALA A 653 0.49 -40.14 7.64
CA ALA A 653 0.06 -38.82 7.18
C ALA A 653 0.59 -37.68 8.07
N GLU A 654 0.61 -37.86 9.40
CA GLU A 654 1.20 -36.88 10.32
C GLU A 654 2.71 -36.70 10.13
N ARG A 655 3.44 -37.79 9.83
CA ARG A 655 4.87 -37.73 9.53
C ARG A 655 5.15 -37.00 8.22
N GLU A 656 4.40 -37.31 7.18
CA GLU A 656 4.50 -36.64 5.87
C GLU A 656 4.20 -35.14 5.99
N HIS A 657 3.13 -34.77 6.69
CA HIS A 657 2.78 -33.38 6.96
C HIS A 657 3.86 -32.64 7.79
N HIS A 658 4.50 -33.35 8.73
CA HIS A 658 5.61 -32.78 9.52
C HIS A 658 6.89 -32.61 8.68
N GLU A 659 7.17 -33.51 7.74
CA GLU A 659 8.28 -33.38 6.80
C GLU A 659 8.05 -32.27 5.76
N GLU A 660 6.83 -32.12 5.26
CA GLU A 660 6.42 -30.99 4.43
C GLU A 660 6.61 -29.66 5.17
N ARG A 661 6.18 -29.57 6.43
CA ARG A 661 6.42 -28.38 7.28
C ARG A 661 7.89 -28.09 7.51
N LYS A 662 8.73 -29.13 7.61
CA LYS A 662 10.19 -28.96 7.72
C LYS A 662 10.81 -28.47 6.42
N LYS A 663 10.35 -28.93 5.25
CA LYS A 663 10.82 -28.48 3.93
C LYS A 663 10.37 -27.04 3.61
N LEU A 664 9.18 -26.63 4.05
CA LEU A 664 8.64 -25.28 3.84
C LEU A 664 9.24 -24.20 4.76
N ARG A 665 9.90 -24.60 5.86
CA ARG A 665 10.59 -23.65 6.74
C ARG A 665 11.88 -23.17 6.10
N ARG A 666 11.90 -21.91 5.63
CA ARG A 666 13.13 -21.18 5.32
C ARG A 666 14.00 -21.11 6.59
N SER A 667 15.25 -21.55 6.51
CA SER A 667 16.20 -21.54 7.63
C SER A 667 16.52 -20.11 8.06
N ALA A 668 16.00 -19.68 9.21
CA ALA A 668 16.32 -18.38 9.83
C ALA A 668 17.70 -18.39 10.53
N GLY A 669 18.71 -18.96 9.88
CA GLY A 669 20.09 -19.06 10.41
C GLY A 669 20.86 -17.74 10.42
N HIS A 670 20.35 -16.69 9.75
CA HIS A 670 20.97 -15.36 9.73
C HIS A 670 20.47 -14.39 10.80
N LEU A 671 19.54 -14.81 11.67
CA LEU A 671 18.96 -13.95 12.72
C LEU A 671 19.53 -14.21 14.12
N SER A 672 20.53 -15.09 14.28
CA SER A 672 21.29 -15.21 15.54
C SER A 672 22.72 -14.69 15.37
N SER A 673 22.88 -13.37 15.35
CA SER A 673 24.14 -12.72 15.73
C SER A 673 24.17 -12.56 17.26
N GLY A 674 25.38 -12.65 17.82
CA GLY A 674 25.61 -13.17 19.16
C GLY A 674 25.09 -12.31 20.32
N ARG A 675 24.58 -13.00 21.34
CA ARG A 675 24.62 -12.52 22.73
C ARG A 675 25.37 -13.53 23.59
N GLY A 676 26.41 -12.99 24.23
CA GLY A 676 27.40 -13.72 25.01
C GLY A 676 26.82 -14.42 26.24
N ARG A 677 27.56 -15.46 26.61
CA ARG A 677 27.46 -16.23 27.85
C ARG A 677 27.69 -15.35 29.09
N GLY A 678 26.94 -15.65 30.14
CA GLY A 678 27.26 -15.38 31.55
C GLY A 678 26.15 -15.99 32.43
N TRP A 679 26.29 -17.23 32.90
CA TRP A 679 26.61 -17.55 34.31
C TRP A 679 25.78 -16.69 35.29
N GLY A 680 24.78 -17.20 36.01
CA GLY A 680 24.84 -18.35 36.91
C GLY A 680 25.16 -17.85 38.32
N GLY A 681 24.18 -17.83 39.24
CA GLY A 681 24.43 -17.54 40.65
C GLY A 681 23.21 -17.08 41.44
N GLY A 682 22.61 -17.99 42.21
CA GLY A 682 21.58 -17.66 43.20
C GLY A 682 22.14 -17.10 44.51
N ARG A 683 21.28 -16.39 45.24
CA ARG A 683 21.22 -16.06 46.70
C ARG A 683 20.15 -14.93 46.79
N GLY A 684 19.12 -14.92 47.64
CA GLY A 684 18.98 -15.45 49.00
C GLY A 684 19.13 -14.30 50.01
N ARG A 685 18.02 -13.91 50.68
CA ARG A 685 17.85 -12.90 51.78
C ARG A 685 17.85 -11.43 51.34
N GLY A 686 17.13 -10.48 51.93
CA GLY A 686 16.17 -10.39 53.04
C GLY A 686 15.58 -8.96 52.98
N GLY A 687 14.30 -8.73 53.34
CA GLY A 687 13.94 -8.23 54.68
C GLY A 687 14.46 -6.82 54.97
N GLY A 688 13.60 -5.80 54.93
CA GLY A 688 13.92 -4.46 55.45
C GLY A 688 13.01 -3.34 54.92
N GLY A 689 12.02 -2.95 55.74
CA GLY A 689 11.17 -1.78 55.47
C GLY A 689 11.87 -0.45 55.75
N GLY A 690 11.30 0.64 55.21
CA GLY A 690 11.74 1.99 55.50
C GLY A 690 10.94 3.03 54.73
N ARG A 691 10.19 3.85 55.47
CA ARG A 691 9.32 4.95 55.02
C ARG A 691 10.12 6.06 54.28
N GLY A 692 9.46 6.76 53.36
CA GLY A 692 9.95 8.05 52.85
C GLY A 692 8.93 8.76 51.96
N ARG A 693 8.32 9.83 52.49
CA ARG A 693 7.42 10.76 51.79
C ARG A 693 8.16 11.51 50.67
N GLY A 694 7.43 11.90 49.62
CA GLY A 694 7.90 12.93 48.67
C GLY A 694 6.85 13.31 47.64
N ARG A 695 6.16 14.43 47.88
CA ARG A 695 5.33 15.17 46.90
C ARG A 695 6.21 15.66 45.74
N GLY A 696 5.61 15.84 44.56
CA GLY A 696 6.15 16.71 43.52
C GLY A 696 5.30 16.70 42.26
N ARG A 697 4.43 17.71 42.12
CA ARG A 697 3.85 18.13 40.85
C ARG A 697 4.99 18.59 39.93
N TYR A 698 4.91 18.25 38.64
CA TYR A 698 4.79 19.19 37.52
C TYR A 698 4.00 18.51 36.40
#